data_AF-A0A8C8CVL4-F1
#
_entry.id   AF-A0A8C8CVL4-F1
#
_cell.length_a   1.000
_cell.length_b   1.000
_cell.length_c   1.000
_cell.angle_alpha   90.00
_cell.angle_beta   90.00
_cell.angle_gamma   90.00
#
_symmetry.space_group_name_H-M   'P 1'
#
loop_
_entity.id
_entity.type
_entity.pdbx_description
1 polymer ?
#
loop_
_entity_poly.entity_id
_entity_poly.type
_entity_poly.pdbx_seq_one_letter_code
_entity_poly.pdbx_strand_id
1 'polypeptide(L)'
;MMVRLTLRLVATYAVCLSVCLVASVRGDPCLIISEVNADNPKLDTTEFVELYHTSGQRASLEGYTLVFYNGNGNIAYKVLDLKGHTTDDRGFFLVGSVDMQPKPAIPLPPNTVQNGPDAIALYHTSAARYGEKMNATAVGLVDAIVYMTRRSGGAEVLAETLTPGESAFVEDEGAHEGDESIERCLISGESWGFQVDLPSPGQRNRCIPPDPSTATTRISELKLGGGQVDGFVELSESQAAGPLVLLVLDGRTDMVSESVDVHTSREGLISITIDKNNMKGDESGAVALYSGKASDFPVGSPLSQTQPLDAFVFAGPGNQPSANLTETLIPGRQPYQLSARFGEGGLYLSRCGVASWTRDPGVFWEAPQTPGQPNQCPWPKICPHATVVPGGTEVPPHLPPWGRGDFLISEVNADNPGSAEDGEFIELWHPSGRRVSLQAVWLLLFSGHNSKPYREISLTGHFTTAQGYFLVGSDRLVPAPSIRLPPNTIQNGPDAVALYRSPFGPPSAFQTGIPTQGLLDAVVYRLRGSDKDTQELSDALTPGQLPLLEDSDVQPGDEALSRCNGLLPADQSAFVVAPPTPLRENSCPRPPPPPEGVVISEVGGARWTNHSRQRGFVELLGPPLTSLQGLVLTVFEENRTGTTMALPLTSFTDHNGFYLIGNVTGADQVFPEGATVPANGAVVLCSDTVTVCRAGTTLTNSTLRDTLVFSNDLRLLIKLSATRGQQVMPVLRSVEEGPVSLSRCSCCEARSPSSWTSSSPTPRLTNICPSPAFSSDIDLCLAPLSGDWQEHPGNCSVLVQSHSEMDVAGYLEERCHCGISALYLQVANFSCAAGWLRVQGNIQALSDHQRALILQTSPTQGDTCNGPATDRRMSTESALGLHIGLVLGALLLLGLGAALFTYLYKKRRPLDYYSMELNEHGEGLSEL
;
A
#
# COMPACT_ATOMS: atom_id res chain seq x y z
N MET A 1 -65.15 41.01 -1.55
CA MET A 1 -64.71 40.23 -0.37
C MET A 1 -63.75 39.11 -0.75
N MET A 2 -63.96 38.37 -1.83
CA MET A 2 -63.04 37.33 -2.34
C MET A 2 -61.62 37.81 -2.66
N VAL A 3 -61.46 38.99 -3.28
CA VAL A 3 -60.13 39.51 -3.68
C VAL A 3 -59.23 39.85 -2.48
N ARG A 4 -59.81 40.26 -1.35
CA ARG A 4 -59.03 40.53 -0.11
C ARG A 4 -58.62 39.25 0.62
N LEU A 5 -59.34 38.14 0.39
CA LEU A 5 -59.03 36.85 0.99
C LEU A 5 -57.91 36.14 0.20
N THR A 6 -57.94 36.22 -1.14
CA THR A 6 -56.88 35.69 -2.00
C THR A 6 -55.58 36.45 -1.85
N LEU A 7 -55.60 37.79 -1.74
CA LEU A 7 -54.38 38.56 -1.53
C LEU A 7 -53.72 38.30 -0.17
N ARG A 8 -54.52 38.03 0.87
CA ARG A 8 -54.00 37.62 2.18
C ARG A 8 -53.42 36.22 2.16
N LEU A 9 -54.07 35.26 1.50
CA LEU A 9 -53.54 33.89 1.35
C LEU A 9 -52.24 33.84 0.57
N VAL A 10 -52.11 34.61 -0.52
CA VAL A 10 -50.89 34.65 -1.34
C VAL A 10 -49.75 35.31 -0.57
N ALA A 11 -50.02 36.36 0.23
CA ALA A 11 -49.02 36.98 1.08
C ALA A 11 -48.55 36.06 2.21
N THR A 12 -49.43 35.31 2.88
CA THR A 12 -49.01 34.32 3.89
C THR A 12 -48.27 33.14 3.29
N TYR A 13 -48.66 32.65 2.10
CA TYR A 13 -47.92 31.60 1.40
C TYR A 13 -46.53 32.07 0.96
N ALA A 14 -46.40 33.31 0.45
CA ALA A 14 -45.11 33.86 0.06
C ALA A 14 -44.18 34.10 1.26
N VAL A 15 -44.71 34.54 2.40
CA VAL A 15 -43.95 34.70 3.65
C VAL A 15 -43.56 33.33 4.25
N CYS A 16 -44.44 32.31 4.22
CA CYS A 16 -44.07 30.95 4.62
C CYS A 16 -43.02 30.34 3.67
N LEU A 17 -43.13 30.55 2.35
CA LEU A 17 -42.14 30.05 1.41
C LEU A 17 -40.78 30.72 1.63
N SER A 18 -40.75 32.03 1.88
CA SER A 18 -39.50 32.77 2.14
C SER A 18 -38.90 32.53 3.53
N VAL A 19 -39.71 32.14 4.53
CA VAL A 19 -39.21 31.67 5.84
C VAL A 19 -38.71 30.21 5.75
N CYS A 20 -39.32 29.37 4.91
CA CYS A 20 -38.84 28.00 4.67
C CYS A 20 -37.60 27.92 3.76
N LEU A 21 -37.39 28.88 2.85
CA LEU A 21 -36.22 28.94 1.96
C LEU A 21 -34.93 29.47 2.62
N VAL A 22 -34.98 29.89 3.90
CA VAL A 22 -33.79 30.31 4.68
C VAL A 22 -33.60 29.49 5.95
N ALA A 23 -34.26 28.33 6.06
CA ALA A 23 -33.87 27.34 7.04
C ALA A 23 -32.56 26.68 6.55
N SER A 24 -31.42 27.34 6.77
CA SER A 24 -30.14 26.64 6.81
C SER A 24 -30.33 25.44 7.74
N VAL A 25 -30.11 24.23 7.22
CA VAL A 25 -30.02 23.02 8.03
C VAL A 25 -28.82 23.23 8.96
N ARG A 26 -29.05 23.80 10.14
CA ARG A 26 -28.08 23.76 11.24
C ARG A 26 -28.35 22.45 11.95
N GLY A 27 -27.42 21.50 11.85
CA GLY A 27 -27.42 20.34 12.73
C GLY A 27 -27.42 20.81 14.19
N ASP A 28 -28.13 20.08 15.06
CA ASP A 28 -28.09 20.35 16.48
C ASP A 28 -26.66 20.14 16.99
N PRO A 29 -26.08 21.09 17.76
CA PRO A 29 -24.72 20.94 18.24
C PRO A 29 -24.64 19.83 19.29
N CYS A 30 -23.51 19.14 19.34
CA CYS A 30 -23.25 18.02 20.25
C CYS A 30 -21.79 18.01 20.70
N LEU A 31 -21.51 17.14 21.67
CA LEU A 31 -20.16 16.83 22.12
C LEU A 31 -19.57 15.67 21.29
N ILE A 32 -18.31 15.79 20.88
CA ILE A 32 -17.55 14.81 20.10
C ILE A 32 -16.17 14.57 20.73
N ILE A 33 -15.53 13.46 20.41
CA ILE A 33 -14.14 13.14 20.74
C ILE A 33 -13.24 13.90 19.76
N SER A 34 -12.32 14.70 20.28
CA SER A 34 -11.43 15.55 19.50
C SER A 34 -10.05 14.95 19.33
N GLU A 35 -9.48 14.46 20.42
CA GLU A 35 -8.10 13.98 20.47
C GLU A 35 -7.96 12.94 21.57
N VAL A 36 -7.19 11.89 21.31
CA VAL A 36 -6.86 10.84 22.28
C VAL A 36 -5.36 10.61 22.25
N ASN A 37 -4.73 10.65 23.42
CA ASN A 37 -3.36 10.20 23.60
C ASN A 37 -3.40 9.11 24.68
N ALA A 38 -3.06 7.88 24.29
CA ALA A 38 -3.11 6.72 25.17
C ALA A 38 -1.73 6.10 25.42
N ASP A 39 -0.72 6.44 24.63
CA ASP A 39 0.68 6.06 24.84
C ASP A 39 1.53 7.32 25.02
N ASN A 40 2.31 7.40 26.10
CA ASN A 40 3.31 8.46 26.24
C ASN A 40 4.73 7.90 26.19
N PRO A 41 5.71 8.69 25.74
CA PRO A 41 7.11 8.33 25.82
C PRO A 41 7.52 7.96 27.25
N LYS A 42 8.04 6.74 27.39
CA LYS A 42 8.55 6.12 28.63
C LYS A 42 7.47 5.70 29.62
N LEU A 43 6.80 6.65 30.25
CA LEU A 43 5.84 6.41 31.32
C LEU A 43 4.56 7.17 31.00
N ASP A 44 3.46 6.42 30.96
CA ASP A 44 2.11 6.93 30.72
C ASP A 44 1.69 7.77 31.93
N THR A 45 1.97 9.07 31.82
CA THR A 45 1.76 10.09 32.86
C THR A 45 1.05 11.34 32.34
N THR A 46 0.83 11.42 31.03
CA THR A 46 0.22 12.55 30.33
C THR A 46 -0.89 12.13 29.38
N GLU A 47 -1.47 10.94 29.56
CA GLU A 47 -2.54 10.39 28.72
C GLU A 47 -3.83 11.20 28.88
N PHE A 48 -4.60 11.32 27.79
CA PHE A 48 -5.84 12.08 27.81
C PHE A 48 -6.85 11.70 26.74
N VAL A 49 -8.07 12.20 26.99
CA VAL A 49 -9.16 12.29 26.05
C VAL A 49 -9.66 13.72 26.07
N GLU A 50 -9.61 14.37 24.92
CA GLU A 50 -10.17 15.69 24.72
C GLU A 50 -11.51 15.60 23.98
N LEU A 51 -12.50 16.34 24.48
CA LEU A 51 -13.81 16.46 23.89
C LEU A 51 -14.04 17.88 23.37
N TYR A 52 -14.85 18.01 22.33
CA TYR A 52 -15.22 19.30 21.77
C TYR A 52 -16.72 19.41 21.52
N HIS A 53 -17.29 20.56 21.84
CA HIS A 53 -18.69 20.85 21.54
C HIS A 53 -18.80 21.61 20.22
N THR A 54 -19.57 21.08 19.26
CA THR A 54 -19.63 21.58 17.87
C THR A 54 -20.20 23.00 17.73
N SER A 55 -20.74 23.59 18.80
CA SER A 55 -21.06 25.02 18.84
C SER A 55 -19.82 25.94 18.87
N GLY A 56 -18.65 25.42 19.26
CA GLY A 56 -17.43 26.21 19.47
C GLY A 56 -17.55 27.23 20.62
N GLN A 57 -18.45 26.96 21.58
CA GLN A 57 -18.76 27.83 22.71
C GLN A 57 -18.89 26.99 23.98
N ARG A 58 -18.85 27.67 25.14
CA ARG A 58 -19.14 27.05 26.44
C ARG A 58 -20.51 26.37 26.42
N ALA A 59 -20.53 25.07 26.71
CA ALA A 59 -21.72 24.22 26.70
C ALA A 59 -21.76 23.31 27.93
N SER A 60 -22.97 22.98 28.38
CA SER A 60 -23.20 22.02 29.47
C SER A 60 -22.98 20.60 28.97
N LEU A 61 -22.35 19.76 29.79
CA LEU A 61 -22.15 18.34 29.51
C LEU A 61 -23.20 17.44 30.19
N GLU A 62 -24.31 18.03 30.65
CA GLU A 62 -25.40 17.28 31.26
C GLU A 62 -25.99 16.25 30.28
N GLY A 63 -26.15 15.01 30.74
CA GLY A 63 -26.66 13.90 29.94
C GLY A 63 -25.58 13.13 29.17
N TYR A 64 -24.34 13.60 29.15
CA TYR A 64 -23.22 12.89 28.53
C TYR A 64 -22.51 11.95 29.50
N THR A 65 -22.09 10.78 29.01
CA THR A 65 -21.29 9.80 29.74
C THR A 65 -20.12 9.34 28.87
N LEU A 66 -18.90 9.44 29.40
CA LEU A 66 -17.68 8.96 28.74
C LEU A 66 -17.32 7.57 29.29
N VAL A 67 -17.15 6.59 28.41
CA VAL A 67 -16.89 5.18 28.78
C VAL A 67 -15.64 4.68 28.09
N PHE A 68 -14.79 3.98 28.84
CA PHE A 68 -13.57 3.36 28.35
C PHE A 68 -13.72 1.85 28.38
N TYR A 69 -13.47 1.19 27.26
CA TYR A 69 -13.59 -0.25 27.05
C TYR A 69 -12.24 -0.89 26.83
N ASN A 70 -12.01 -2.02 27.50
CA ASN A 70 -10.81 -2.81 27.34
C ASN A 70 -11.05 -3.86 26.25
N GLY A 71 -10.22 -3.92 25.21
CA GLY A 71 -10.40 -4.88 24.11
C GLY A 71 -10.04 -6.32 24.49
N ASN A 72 -9.24 -6.51 25.54
CA ASN A 72 -9.08 -7.80 26.21
C ASN A 72 -10.28 -8.10 27.13
N GLY A 73 -11.41 -8.43 26.50
CA GLY A 73 -12.67 -8.80 27.17
C GLY A 73 -13.87 -8.02 26.66
N ASN A 74 -13.65 -6.93 25.91
CA ASN A 74 -14.69 -6.06 25.33
C ASN A 74 -15.64 -5.47 26.38
N ILE A 75 -15.10 -5.15 27.56
CA ILE A 75 -15.85 -4.67 28.73
C ILE A 75 -15.40 -3.29 29.17
N ALA A 76 -16.34 -2.50 29.68
CA ALA A 76 -16.05 -1.18 30.23
C ALA A 76 -15.16 -1.31 31.48
N TYR A 77 -14.05 -0.58 31.54
CA TYR A 77 -13.20 -0.51 32.74
C TYR A 77 -13.30 0.83 33.47
N LYS A 78 -13.82 1.87 32.80
CA LYS A 78 -14.03 3.19 33.39
C LYS A 78 -15.30 3.83 32.82
N VAL A 79 -16.09 4.45 33.69
CA VAL A 79 -17.30 5.21 33.31
C VAL A 79 -17.28 6.55 34.03
N LEU A 80 -17.43 7.65 33.30
CA LEU A 80 -17.45 9.01 33.81
C LEU A 80 -18.76 9.69 33.41
N ASP A 81 -19.61 10.00 34.41
CA ASP A 81 -20.77 10.88 34.22
C ASP A 81 -20.27 12.34 34.17
N LEU A 82 -20.53 13.03 33.05
CA LEU A 82 -20.07 14.40 32.83
C LEU A 82 -21.03 15.45 33.41
N LYS A 83 -22.06 15.02 34.15
CA LYS A 83 -23.01 15.91 34.83
C LYS A 83 -22.32 16.96 35.70
N GLY A 84 -22.73 18.21 35.52
CA GLY A 84 -22.22 19.35 36.30
C GLY A 84 -20.91 19.94 35.75
N HIS A 85 -20.35 19.37 34.69
CA HIS A 85 -19.23 19.93 33.95
C HIS A 85 -19.69 20.77 32.75
N THR A 86 -18.82 21.68 32.32
CA THR A 86 -19.01 22.52 31.12
C THR A 86 -17.71 22.59 30.34
N THR A 87 -17.80 22.73 29.01
CA THR A 87 -16.64 23.04 28.17
C THR A 87 -16.08 24.45 28.48
N ASP A 88 -14.87 24.74 27.98
CA ASP A 88 -14.30 26.09 28.02
C ASP A 88 -15.02 27.05 27.04
N ASP A 89 -14.61 28.32 27.01
CA ASP A 89 -15.24 29.33 26.13
C ASP A 89 -15.01 29.08 24.64
N ARG A 90 -14.10 28.16 24.29
CA ARG A 90 -13.78 27.74 22.92
C ARG A 90 -14.46 26.41 22.57
N GLY A 91 -15.14 25.75 23.51
CA GLY A 91 -15.85 24.49 23.30
C GLY A 91 -15.08 23.23 23.70
N PHE A 92 -13.88 23.33 24.28
CA PHE A 92 -13.03 22.19 24.65
C PHE A 92 -13.28 21.67 26.07
N PHE A 93 -13.07 20.37 26.29
CA PHE A 93 -13.12 19.76 27.61
C PHE A 93 -12.11 18.62 27.72
N LEU A 94 -11.17 18.75 28.67
CA LEU A 94 -10.04 17.83 28.82
C LEU A 94 -10.22 16.89 30.02
N VAL A 95 -10.10 15.59 29.76
CA VAL A 95 -10.06 14.51 30.76
C VAL A 95 -8.72 13.80 30.60
N GLY A 96 -7.92 13.66 31.66
CA GLY A 96 -6.59 13.08 31.49
C GLY A 96 -5.79 12.99 32.78
N SER A 97 -4.54 12.59 32.65
CA SER A 97 -3.63 12.36 33.77
C SER A 97 -3.36 13.63 34.58
N VAL A 98 -3.23 13.47 35.90
CA VAL A 98 -3.05 14.58 36.86
C VAL A 98 -1.84 15.47 36.60
N ASP A 99 -0.81 14.95 35.92
CA ASP A 99 0.47 15.62 35.67
C ASP A 99 0.51 16.38 34.33
N MET A 100 -0.58 16.38 33.58
CA MET A 100 -0.70 17.08 32.31
C MET A 100 -0.70 18.60 32.42
N GLN A 101 -0.23 19.25 31.34
CA GLN A 101 -0.44 20.66 31.08
C GLN A 101 -1.04 20.88 29.68
N PRO A 102 -2.18 21.58 29.53
CA PRO A 102 -2.98 22.20 30.59
C PRO A 102 -3.60 21.17 31.55
N LYS A 103 -3.92 21.60 32.77
CA LYS A 103 -4.50 20.72 33.79
C LYS A 103 -5.89 20.25 33.35
N PRO A 104 -6.18 18.94 33.35
CA PRO A 104 -7.48 18.41 32.94
C PRO A 104 -8.60 18.82 33.91
N ALA A 105 -9.80 19.02 33.36
CA ALA A 105 -10.99 19.34 34.14
C ALA A 105 -11.44 18.16 35.01
N ILE A 106 -11.24 16.94 34.53
CA ILE A 106 -11.35 15.70 35.29
C ILE A 106 -9.97 15.05 35.37
N PRO A 107 -9.27 15.18 36.51
CA PRO A 107 -7.95 14.58 36.69
C PRO A 107 -8.07 13.08 36.97
N LEU A 108 -7.30 12.28 36.24
CA LEU A 108 -7.21 10.83 36.36
C LEU A 108 -5.83 10.44 36.93
N PRO A 109 -5.74 9.33 37.69
CA PRO A 109 -4.45 8.71 37.98
C PRO A 109 -3.70 8.35 36.68
N PRO A 110 -2.36 8.40 36.67
CA PRO A 110 -1.57 7.87 35.54
C PRO A 110 -1.95 6.42 35.21
N ASN A 111 -1.77 6.01 33.96
CA ASN A 111 -2.12 4.69 33.39
C ASN A 111 -3.64 4.40 33.44
N THR A 112 -4.48 5.44 33.52
CA THR A 112 -5.95 5.24 33.48
C THR A 112 -6.43 5.02 32.05
N VAL A 113 -5.99 5.83 31.10
CA VAL A 113 -6.23 5.58 29.68
C VAL A 113 -5.24 4.49 29.28
N GLN A 114 -5.74 3.35 28.83
CA GLN A 114 -4.91 2.19 28.52
C GLN A 114 -4.49 2.23 27.05
N ASN A 115 -3.27 1.80 26.76
CA ASN A 115 -2.61 1.81 25.44
C ASN A 115 -3.30 0.86 24.42
N GLY A 116 -4.33 0.11 24.85
CA GLY A 116 -5.13 -0.73 23.97
C GLY A 116 -4.51 -2.08 23.56
N PRO A 117 -5.16 -2.83 22.65
CA PRO A 117 -6.33 -2.45 21.84
C PRO A 117 -7.58 -2.18 22.70
N ASP A 118 -8.07 -0.96 22.70
CA ASP A 118 -9.13 -0.46 23.58
C ASP A 118 -10.07 0.51 22.82
N ALA A 119 -11.12 1.00 23.48
CA ALA A 119 -12.00 2.00 22.89
C ALA A 119 -12.48 3.05 23.90
N ILE A 120 -12.74 4.25 23.40
CA ILE A 120 -13.41 5.33 24.13
C ILE A 120 -14.71 5.64 23.42
N ALA A 121 -15.81 5.67 24.17
CA ALA A 121 -17.15 5.91 23.66
C ALA A 121 -17.83 7.03 24.44
N LEU A 122 -18.48 7.94 23.72
CA LEU A 122 -19.28 9.02 24.25
C LEU A 122 -20.76 8.73 24.03
N TYR A 123 -21.52 8.72 25.12
CA TYR A 123 -22.96 8.44 25.10
C TYR A 123 -23.76 9.66 25.54
N HIS A 124 -24.98 9.80 25.03
CA HIS A 124 -25.93 10.83 25.46
C HIS A 124 -27.28 10.20 25.84
N THR A 125 -27.30 9.51 26.98
CA THR A 125 -28.51 8.99 27.63
C THR A 125 -28.32 9.00 29.15
N SER A 126 -29.31 8.52 29.90
CA SER A 126 -29.19 8.43 31.37
C SER A 126 -27.95 7.63 31.78
N ALA A 127 -27.02 8.27 32.51
CA ALA A 127 -25.77 7.67 33.00
C ALA A 127 -25.98 6.38 33.79
N ALA A 128 -27.15 6.20 34.43
CA ALA A 128 -27.51 4.98 35.16
C ALA A 128 -27.56 3.70 34.28
N ARG A 129 -27.50 3.84 32.96
CA ARG A 129 -27.42 2.72 32.00
C ARG A 129 -26.01 2.19 31.83
N TYR A 130 -24.98 2.97 32.17
CA TYR A 130 -23.59 2.63 31.95
C TYR A 130 -22.90 2.32 33.27
N GLY A 131 -22.14 1.23 33.30
CA GLY A 131 -21.42 0.80 34.50
C GLY A 131 -20.16 0.03 34.13
N GLU A 132 -19.16 0.07 35.01
CA GLU A 132 -17.97 -0.77 34.83
C GLU A 132 -18.38 -2.25 34.69
N LYS A 133 -17.63 -2.97 33.86
CA LYS A 133 -17.84 -4.37 33.46
C LYS A 133 -19.02 -4.62 32.51
N MET A 134 -19.71 -3.59 32.03
CA MET A 134 -20.70 -3.79 30.96
C MET A 134 -20.02 -4.11 29.62
N ASN A 135 -20.73 -4.83 28.75
CA ASN A 135 -20.29 -5.03 27.36
C ASN A 135 -20.38 -3.72 26.56
N ALA A 136 -19.57 -3.61 25.50
CA ALA A 136 -19.70 -2.53 24.52
C ALA A 136 -21.12 -2.47 23.92
N THR A 137 -21.62 -1.27 23.67
CA THR A 137 -22.96 -1.06 23.11
C THR A 137 -23.01 0.16 22.19
N ALA A 138 -23.72 0.05 21.08
CA ALA A 138 -24.04 1.20 20.22
C ALA A 138 -25.24 2.02 20.73
N VAL A 139 -25.94 1.54 21.78
CA VAL A 139 -27.18 2.18 22.24
C VAL A 139 -26.90 3.51 22.92
N GLY A 140 -27.40 4.59 22.32
CA GLY A 140 -27.22 5.95 22.82
C GLY A 140 -25.83 6.53 22.52
N LEU A 141 -25.06 5.88 21.64
CA LEU A 141 -23.74 6.30 21.22
C LEU A 141 -23.84 7.59 20.42
N VAL A 142 -22.97 8.55 20.72
CA VAL A 142 -22.83 9.83 20.01
C VAL A 142 -21.56 9.85 19.18
N ASP A 143 -20.46 9.35 19.73
CA ASP A 143 -19.16 9.31 19.08
C ASP A 143 -18.29 8.23 19.74
N ALA A 144 -17.36 7.64 18.99
CA ALA A 144 -16.45 6.63 19.50
C ALA A 144 -15.13 6.61 18.74
N ILE A 145 -14.11 6.09 19.39
CA ILE A 145 -12.84 5.72 18.76
C ILE A 145 -12.37 4.39 19.34
N VAL A 146 -11.97 3.48 18.46
CA VAL A 146 -11.25 2.26 18.82
C VAL A 146 -9.80 2.45 18.42
N TYR A 147 -8.88 2.16 19.32
CA TYR A 147 -7.46 2.45 19.13
C TYR A 147 -6.55 1.35 19.69
N MET A 148 -5.30 1.33 19.25
CA MET A 148 -4.26 0.43 19.71
C MET A 148 -2.89 1.10 19.60
N THR A 149 -1.95 0.77 20.48
CA THR A 149 -0.57 1.27 20.38
C THR A 149 0.40 0.32 19.70
N ARG A 150 -0.05 -0.92 19.46
CA ARG A 150 0.72 -1.90 18.69
C ARG A 150 -0.15 -2.49 17.61
N ARG A 151 0.42 -2.61 16.42
CA ARG A 151 -0.16 -3.30 15.26
C ARG A 151 -0.41 -4.80 15.49
N SER A 152 -0.08 -5.33 16.67
CA SER A 152 -0.36 -6.70 17.11
C SER A 152 -1.37 -6.70 18.27
N GLY A 153 -2.61 -7.08 17.99
CA GLY A 153 -3.72 -7.08 18.94
C GLY A 153 -5.02 -6.81 18.20
N GLY A 154 -6.04 -7.62 18.44
CA GLY A 154 -7.33 -7.49 17.77
C GLY A 154 -8.30 -6.68 18.63
N ALA A 155 -8.90 -5.63 18.05
CA ALA A 155 -10.00 -4.86 18.64
C ALA A 155 -11.31 -5.08 17.86
N GLU A 156 -11.41 -6.16 17.09
CA GLU A 156 -12.42 -6.32 16.04
C GLU A 156 -13.84 -6.26 16.62
N VAL A 157 -14.06 -6.83 17.81
CA VAL A 157 -15.38 -6.79 18.48
C VAL A 157 -15.76 -5.37 18.92
N LEU A 158 -14.79 -4.60 19.43
CA LEU A 158 -15.02 -3.19 19.77
C LEU A 158 -15.28 -2.36 18.52
N ALA A 159 -14.49 -2.56 17.46
CA ALA A 159 -14.68 -1.88 16.17
C ALA A 159 -16.04 -2.22 15.54
N GLU A 160 -16.43 -3.50 15.49
CA GLU A 160 -17.73 -3.94 14.99
C GLU A 160 -18.91 -3.34 15.77
N THR A 161 -18.73 -3.03 17.05
CA THR A 161 -19.81 -2.52 17.90
C THR A 161 -19.85 -0.99 17.96
N LEU A 162 -18.69 -0.34 18.06
CA LEU A 162 -18.55 1.08 18.37
C LEU A 162 -18.18 1.93 17.15
N THR A 163 -17.35 1.40 16.24
CA THR A 163 -16.93 2.08 15.00
C THR A 163 -17.09 1.17 13.76
N PRO A 164 -18.30 0.64 13.50
CA PRO A 164 -18.53 -0.38 12.49
C PRO A 164 -18.19 0.08 11.06
N GLY A 165 -17.25 -0.63 10.42
CA GLY A 165 -16.71 -0.28 9.10
C GLY A 165 -15.34 0.42 9.18
N GLU A 166 -14.94 0.87 10.36
CA GLU A 166 -13.63 1.48 10.60
C GLU A 166 -12.72 0.48 11.34
N SER A 167 -11.45 0.41 10.92
CA SER A 167 -10.44 -0.30 11.70
C SER A 167 -10.02 0.52 12.91
N ALA A 168 -9.60 -0.15 13.98
CA ALA A 168 -9.01 0.54 15.11
C ALA A 168 -7.78 1.36 14.71
N PHE A 169 -7.72 2.61 15.15
CA PHE A 169 -6.64 3.54 14.88
C PHE A 169 -5.37 3.11 15.61
N VAL A 170 -4.22 3.25 14.95
CA VAL A 170 -2.94 2.90 15.54
C VAL A 170 -2.25 4.19 15.96
N GLU A 171 -2.07 4.38 17.26
CA GLU A 171 -1.14 5.37 17.82
C GLU A 171 0.26 4.75 17.71
N ASP A 172 1.02 5.14 16.69
CA ASP A 172 2.22 4.41 16.25
C ASP A 172 3.46 5.12 16.76
N GLU A 173 4.05 4.68 17.88
CA GLU A 173 5.24 5.28 18.54
C GLU A 173 6.43 5.69 17.62
N GLY A 174 6.46 5.27 16.35
CA GLY A 174 7.45 5.64 15.35
C GLY A 174 6.99 6.64 14.27
N ALA A 175 5.79 7.22 14.34
CA ALA A 175 5.27 8.13 13.31
C ALA A 175 5.90 9.54 13.40
N HIS A 176 6.17 10.03 14.61
CA HIS A 176 6.76 11.33 14.92
C HIS A 176 7.86 11.22 15.99
N GLU A 177 8.84 12.15 15.96
CA GLU A 177 9.82 12.24 17.05
C GLU A 177 9.17 12.83 18.30
N GLY A 178 8.85 11.99 19.29
CA GLY A 178 8.35 12.45 20.59
C GLY A 178 7.10 11.70 21.04
N ASP A 179 6.15 12.45 21.60
CA ASP A 179 4.82 11.97 21.98
C ASP A 179 3.86 12.19 20.82
N GLU A 180 2.83 11.37 20.72
CA GLU A 180 1.88 11.35 19.62
C GLU A 180 0.46 11.31 20.15
N SER A 181 -0.51 11.60 19.29
CA SER A 181 -1.92 11.55 19.64
C SER A 181 -2.74 11.25 18.41
N ILE A 182 -3.90 10.65 18.62
CA ILE A 182 -4.91 10.47 17.58
C ILE A 182 -5.82 11.71 17.58
N GLU A 183 -5.65 12.57 16.60
CA GLU A 183 -6.38 13.83 16.44
C GLU A 183 -7.46 13.74 15.36
N ARG A 184 -8.62 14.36 15.61
CA ARG A 184 -9.71 14.47 14.63
C ARG A 184 -9.46 15.65 13.69
N CYS A 185 -9.47 15.39 12.38
CA CYS A 185 -9.16 16.35 11.34
C CYS A 185 -10.17 16.33 10.20
N LEU A 186 -10.30 17.48 9.52
CA LEU A 186 -11.09 17.57 8.30
C LEU A 186 -10.37 16.77 7.23
N ILE A 187 -11.01 15.76 6.66
CA ILE A 187 -10.44 15.02 5.53
C ILE A 187 -10.64 15.86 4.26
N SER A 188 -11.91 16.10 3.91
CA SER A 188 -12.31 16.86 2.73
C SER A 188 -13.79 17.27 2.83
N GLY A 189 -14.11 18.48 2.38
CA GLY A 189 -15.48 19.02 2.36
C GLY A 189 -16.02 19.18 3.78
N GLU A 190 -17.02 18.38 4.13
CA GLU A 190 -17.57 18.30 5.49
C GLU A 190 -17.23 16.98 6.21
N SER A 191 -16.38 16.13 5.62
CA SER A 191 -15.97 14.84 6.18
C SER A 191 -14.82 14.99 7.17
N TRP A 192 -14.95 14.38 8.35
CA TRP A 192 -13.97 14.39 9.43
C TRP A 192 -13.55 12.98 9.79
N GLY A 193 -12.27 12.76 10.05
CA GLY A 193 -11.74 11.48 10.51
C GLY A 193 -10.56 11.66 11.45
N PHE A 194 -10.00 10.55 11.92
CA PHE A 194 -8.85 10.57 12.82
C PHE A 194 -7.54 10.32 12.06
N GLN A 195 -6.47 10.94 12.55
CA GLN A 195 -5.10 10.69 12.13
C GLN A 195 -4.14 10.84 13.32
N VAL A 196 -2.88 10.47 13.15
CA VAL A 196 -1.86 10.62 14.20
C VAL A 196 -1.03 11.89 13.95
N ASP A 197 -0.84 12.70 14.98
CA ASP A 197 0.06 13.87 14.99
C ASP A 197 0.49 14.20 16.44
N LEU A 198 1.33 15.22 16.61
CA LEU A 198 1.84 15.70 17.89
C LEU A 198 0.72 16.24 18.80
N PRO A 199 0.71 15.87 20.11
CA PRO A 199 -0.34 16.24 21.03
C PRO A 199 -0.65 17.74 21.11
N SER A 200 -1.93 18.08 21.19
CA SER A 200 -2.46 19.45 21.22
C SER A 200 -3.48 19.73 22.33
N PRO A 201 -3.31 19.23 23.58
CA PRO A 201 -4.34 19.32 24.61
C PRO A 201 -4.75 20.77 24.94
N GLY A 202 -6.06 21.03 24.90
CA GLY A 202 -6.67 22.33 25.10
C GLY A 202 -6.39 23.33 23.98
N GLN A 203 -5.87 22.87 22.85
CA GLN A 203 -5.61 23.66 21.66
C GLN A 203 -6.31 23.03 20.46
N ARG A 204 -6.12 23.63 19.29
CA ARG A 204 -6.63 23.04 18.06
C ARG A 204 -5.66 21.96 17.59
N ASN A 205 -6.20 20.82 17.21
CA ASN A 205 -5.56 19.78 16.40
C ASN A 205 -4.80 20.41 15.24
N ARG A 206 -3.61 19.86 14.96
CA ARG A 206 -2.67 20.43 13.99
C ARG A 206 -3.07 20.07 12.57
N CYS A 207 -3.64 18.88 12.39
CA CYS A 207 -4.16 18.41 11.12
C CYS A 207 -3.15 18.52 9.98
N ILE A 208 -1.93 18.03 10.24
CA ILE A 208 -0.91 17.95 9.20
C ILE A 208 -1.26 16.74 8.30
N PRO A 209 -1.34 16.90 6.97
CA PRO A 209 -1.61 15.79 6.08
C PRO A 209 -0.62 14.63 6.29
N PRO A 210 -1.08 13.37 6.29
CA PRO A 210 -0.22 12.23 6.58
C PRO A 210 0.70 11.93 5.39
N ASP A 211 1.79 12.69 5.25
CA ASP A 211 3.05 12.30 4.59
C ASP A 211 4.12 13.42 4.68
N PRO A 212 5.15 13.29 5.54
CA PRO A 212 6.35 14.12 5.49
C PRO A 212 7.43 13.62 4.50
N SER A 213 7.25 12.47 3.84
CA SER A 213 8.26 11.89 2.93
C SER A 213 8.16 12.38 1.49
N THR A 214 7.00 12.94 1.11
CA THR A 214 6.83 13.72 -0.12
C THR A 214 6.90 15.20 0.20
N ALA A 215 8.12 15.71 0.30
CA ALA A 215 8.39 17.14 0.31
C ALA A 215 7.97 17.76 -1.05
N THR A 216 6.66 17.88 -1.29
CA THR A 216 6.06 18.51 -2.45
C THR A 216 5.52 19.87 -2.03
N THR A 217 5.88 20.89 -2.79
CA THR A 217 5.32 22.24 -2.60
C THR A 217 3.82 22.21 -2.88
N ARG A 218 3.01 22.76 -1.98
CA ARG A 218 1.55 22.78 -2.08
C ARG A 218 1.01 24.19 -1.91
N ILE A 219 -0.14 24.46 -2.49
CA ILE A 219 -0.91 25.69 -2.28
C ILE A 219 -1.46 25.67 -0.85
N SER A 220 -0.99 26.60 -0.02
CA SER A 220 -1.39 26.71 1.40
C SER A 220 -2.53 27.70 1.58
N GLU A 221 -2.44 28.87 0.96
CA GLU A 221 -3.41 29.96 1.13
C GLU A 221 -3.60 30.71 -0.20
N LEU A 222 -4.81 31.18 -0.46
CA LEU A 222 -5.12 32.02 -1.61
C LEU A 222 -5.95 33.23 -1.19
N LYS A 223 -5.73 34.34 -1.88
CA LYS A 223 -6.62 35.50 -1.84
C LYS A 223 -7.15 35.81 -3.23
N LEU A 224 -8.47 35.75 -3.37
CA LEU A 224 -9.17 36.13 -4.59
C LEU A 224 -9.59 37.60 -4.48
N GLY A 225 -9.02 38.43 -5.36
CA GLY A 225 -9.11 39.89 -5.30
C GLY A 225 -10.36 40.50 -5.94
N GLY A 226 -11.18 39.69 -6.62
CA GLY A 226 -12.45 40.12 -7.22
C GLY A 226 -12.32 41.27 -8.21
N GLY A 227 -11.15 41.40 -8.88
CA GLY A 227 -10.87 42.54 -9.77
C GLY A 227 -10.59 43.88 -9.07
N GLN A 228 -10.72 43.96 -7.74
CA GLN A 228 -10.64 45.21 -6.98
C GLN A 228 -9.28 45.40 -6.31
N VAL A 229 -8.72 44.32 -5.77
CA VAL A 229 -7.42 44.30 -5.08
C VAL A 229 -6.55 43.18 -5.65
N ASP A 230 -5.24 43.30 -5.48
CA ASP A 230 -4.33 42.22 -5.90
C ASP A 230 -4.59 40.95 -5.08
N GLY A 231 -4.49 39.82 -5.77
CA GLY A 231 -4.56 38.49 -5.18
C GLY A 231 -3.18 38.02 -4.73
N PHE A 232 -3.15 36.92 -4.00
CA PHE A 232 -1.90 36.21 -3.76
C PHE A 232 -2.15 34.71 -3.64
N VAL A 233 -1.07 33.95 -3.82
CA VAL A 233 -1.00 32.52 -3.54
C VAL A 233 0.20 32.28 -2.65
N GLU A 234 -0.03 31.66 -1.49
CA GLU A 234 1.02 31.20 -0.61
C GLU A 234 1.21 29.70 -0.78
N LEU A 235 2.47 29.28 -0.89
CA LEU A 235 2.86 27.88 -1.03
C LEU A 235 3.58 27.41 0.23
N SER A 236 3.19 26.26 0.77
CA SER A 236 3.95 25.56 1.81
C SER A 236 5.14 24.88 1.17
N GLU A 237 6.34 25.31 1.57
CA GLU A 237 7.58 24.80 1.01
C GLU A 237 8.04 23.55 1.78
N SER A 238 8.18 22.47 1.03
CA SER A 238 8.98 21.32 1.41
C SER A 238 9.89 21.02 0.21
N GLN A 239 11.20 20.83 0.46
CA GLN A 239 12.31 20.76 -0.51
C GLN A 239 11.89 20.47 -1.97
N ALA A 240 11.63 21.53 -2.76
CA ALA A 240 11.23 21.37 -4.15
C ALA A 240 12.41 20.91 -5.03
N ALA A 241 12.28 19.74 -5.67
CA ALA A 241 13.24 19.23 -6.65
C ALA A 241 13.00 19.83 -8.05
N GLY A 242 13.37 21.10 -8.26
CA GLY A 242 13.41 21.72 -9.59
C GLY A 242 12.64 23.03 -9.74
N PRO A 243 12.67 23.66 -10.94
CA PRO A 243 11.93 24.88 -11.20
C PRO A 243 10.43 24.60 -11.13
N LEU A 244 9.70 25.52 -10.50
CA LEU A 244 8.25 25.46 -10.32
C LEU A 244 7.63 26.68 -10.99
N VAL A 245 6.42 26.48 -11.53
CA VAL A 245 5.62 27.54 -12.13
C VAL A 245 4.21 27.49 -11.59
N LEU A 246 3.71 28.65 -11.18
CA LEU A 246 2.33 28.85 -10.76
C LEU A 246 1.53 29.43 -11.93
N LEU A 247 0.41 28.77 -12.26
CA LEU A 247 -0.51 29.19 -13.30
C LEU A 247 -1.84 29.64 -12.68
N VAL A 248 -2.39 30.72 -13.20
CA VAL A 248 -3.78 31.13 -12.99
C VAL A 248 -4.52 30.92 -14.30
N LEU A 249 -5.71 30.30 -14.23
CA LEU A 249 -6.49 29.91 -15.40
C LEU A 249 -7.92 30.47 -15.34
N ASP A 250 -8.42 30.89 -16.49
CA ASP A 250 -9.78 31.35 -16.67
C ASP A 250 -10.74 30.15 -16.77
N GLY A 251 -11.74 30.11 -15.89
CA GLY A 251 -12.64 28.96 -15.76
C GLY A 251 -13.61 28.76 -16.92
N ARG A 252 -13.75 29.70 -17.86
CA ARG A 252 -14.65 29.58 -19.02
C ARG A 252 -13.92 29.24 -20.32
N THR A 253 -12.73 29.80 -20.49
CA THR A 253 -11.95 29.70 -21.73
C THR A 253 -10.86 28.64 -21.67
N ASP A 254 -10.57 28.10 -20.47
CA ASP A 254 -9.51 27.12 -20.21
C ASP A 254 -8.11 27.62 -20.59
N MET A 255 -7.93 28.95 -20.61
CA MET A 255 -6.67 29.58 -20.98
C MET A 255 -5.92 30.10 -19.76
N VAL A 256 -4.59 30.06 -19.86
CA VAL A 256 -3.68 30.63 -18.86
C VAL A 256 -3.82 32.15 -18.85
N SER A 257 -4.28 32.72 -17.74
CA SER A 257 -4.38 34.17 -17.52
C SER A 257 -3.09 34.76 -16.94
N GLU A 258 -2.39 34.00 -16.10
CA GLU A 258 -1.09 34.39 -15.53
C GLU A 258 -0.17 33.18 -15.36
N SER A 259 1.14 33.41 -15.52
CA SER A 259 2.18 32.37 -15.45
C SER A 259 3.41 32.95 -14.75
N VAL A 260 3.78 32.40 -13.60
CA VAL A 260 4.78 32.98 -12.69
C VAL A 260 5.80 31.92 -12.28
N ASP A 261 7.09 32.21 -12.50
CA ASP A 261 8.18 31.38 -11.96
C ASP A 261 8.22 31.49 -10.43
N VAL A 262 8.23 30.34 -9.75
CA VAL A 262 8.31 30.27 -8.29
C VAL A 262 9.79 30.28 -7.87
N HIS A 263 10.20 31.34 -7.18
CA HIS A 263 11.56 31.46 -6.66
C HIS A 263 11.62 30.94 -5.22
N THR A 264 12.30 29.82 -4.99
CA THR A 264 12.48 29.21 -3.67
C THR A 264 13.41 30.04 -2.79
N SER A 265 13.07 30.19 -1.50
CA SER A 265 13.87 30.92 -0.51
C SER A 265 14.01 30.08 0.76
N ARG A 266 15.06 30.29 1.57
CA ARG A 266 15.40 29.39 2.69
C ARG A 266 14.43 29.41 3.90
N GLU A 267 13.27 30.06 3.82
CA GLU A 267 12.32 30.17 4.94
C GLU A 267 10.88 29.81 4.52
N GLY A 268 10.41 28.64 4.98
CA GLY A 268 9.05 28.38 5.47
C GLY A 268 7.87 28.37 4.49
N LEU A 269 7.56 29.48 3.82
CA LEU A 269 6.35 29.69 3.02
C LEU A 269 6.64 30.70 1.90
N ILE A 270 6.22 30.42 0.65
CA ILE A 270 6.48 31.29 -0.51
C ILE A 270 5.19 32.03 -0.87
N SER A 271 5.20 33.36 -0.81
CA SER A 271 4.06 34.18 -1.23
C SER A 271 4.28 34.81 -2.60
N ILE A 272 3.32 34.62 -3.50
CA ILE A 272 3.32 35.11 -4.88
C ILE A 272 2.13 36.07 -5.04
N THR A 273 2.40 37.31 -5.40
CA THR A 273 1.36 38.31 -5.70
C THR A 273 0.88 38.16 -7.14
N ILE A 274 -0.44 38.19 -7.34
CA ILE A 274 -1.10 38.04 -8.63
C ILE A 274 -1.89 39.32 -8.93
N ASP A 275 -1.79 39.85 -10.15
CA ASP A 275 -2.46 41.09 -10.53
C ASP A 275 -3.98 40.94 -10.37
N LYS A 276 -4.63 41.98 -9.85
CA LYS A 276 -6.09 42.01 -9.64
C LYS A 276 -6.92 41.63 -10.86
N ASN A 277 -6.44 41.88 -12.08
CA ASN A 277 -7.18 41.57 -13.31
C ASN A 277 -7.19 40.06 -13.61
N ASN A 278 -6.26 39.30 -13.04
CA ASN A 278 -6.08 37.87 -13.31
C ASN A 278 -6.61 36.99 -12.17
N MET A 279 -6.57 37.47 -10.91
CA MET A 279 -7.10 36.76 -9.73
C MET A 279 -8.53 37.18 -9.38
N LYS A 280 -9.46 36.93 -10.30
CA LYS A 280 -10.88 37.27 -10.13
C LYS A 280 -11.58 36.24 -9.26
N GLY A 281 -12.37 36.70 -8.28
CA GLY A 281 -13.20 35.84 -7.42
C GLY A 281 -14.69 35.89 -7.78
N ASP A 282 -15.11 36.91 -8.52
CA ASP A 282 -16.46 37.08 -9.07
C ASP A 282 -16.72 36.19 -10.29
N GLU A 283 -15.67 35.63 -10.88
CA GLU A 283 -15.70 34.66 -11.97
C GLU A 283 -15.16 33.30 -11.51
N SER A 284 -15.41 32.25 -12.28
CA SER A 284 -14.86 30.91 -12.02
C SER A 284 -13.45 30.80 -12.59
N GLY A 285 -12.57 30.06 -11.92
CA GLY A 285 -11.17 29.96 -12.31
C GLY A 285 -10.42 28.87 -11.57
N ALA A 286 -9.11 28.82 -11.80
CA ALA A 286 -8.24 27.88 -11.11
C ALA A 286 -6.85 28.44 -10.89
N VAL A 287 -6.18 27.88 -9.88
CA VAL A 287 -4.75 28.04 -9.64
C VAL A 287 -4.12 26.65 -9.69
N ALA A 288 -3.04 26.50 -10.44
CA ALA A 288 -2.35 25.23 -10.60
C ALA A 288 -0.83 25.40 -10.52
N LEU A 289 -0.18 24.50 -9.79
CA LEU A 289 1.26 24.45 -9.62
C LEU A 289 1.83 23.32 -10.48
N TYR A 290 2.82 23.63 -11.32
CA TYR A 290 3.47 22.70 -12.22
C TYR A 290 4.99 22.66 -12.00
N SER A 291 5.61 21.56 -12.38
CA SER A 291 7.06 21.52 -12.61
C SER A 291 7.39 22.14 -13.97
N GLY A 292 8.44 22.96 -14.01
CA GLY A 292 8.85 23.68 -15.23
C GLY A 292 9.03 25.18 -14.99
N LYS A 293 9.04 25.95 -16.09
CA LYS A 293 9.20 27.40 -16.07
C LYS A 293 8.00 28.09 -16.69
N ALA A 294 7.81 29.37 -16.40
CA ALA A 294 6.77 30.21 -17.00
C ALA A 294 6.84 30.23 -18.54
N SER A 295 8.03 30.05 -19.13
CA SER A 295 8.21 29.95 -20.58
C SER A 295 7.51 28.75 -21.23
N ASP A 296 7.28 27.69 -20.45
CA ASP A 296 6.65 26.44 -20.93
C ASP A 296 5.12 26.59 -20.99
N PHE A 297 4.57 27.58 -20.29
CA PHE A 297 3.14 27.87 -20.16
C PHE A 297 2.87 29.37 -20.41
N PRO A 298 3.00 29.86 -21.65
CA PRO A 298 2.84 31.28 -21.93
C PRO A 298 1.38 31.74 -21.75
N VAL A 299 1.18 32.96 -21.27
CA VAL A 299 -0.15 33.58 -21.12
C VAL A 299 -0.95 33.49 -22.43
N GLY A 300 -2.20 33.04 -22.34
CA GLY A 300 -3.09 32.78 -23.48
C GLY A 300 -2.92 31.39 -24.11
N SER A 301 -2.04 30.54 -23.60
CA SER A 301 -1.98 29.13 -24.01
C SER A 301 -3.18 28.35 -23.45
N PRO A 302 -3.60 27.26 -24.12
CA PRO A 302 -4.61 26.35 -23.58
C PRO A 302 -4.08 25.58 -22.38
N LEU A 303 -5.00 24.95 -21.65
CA LEU A 303 -4.74 24.03 -20.56
C LEU A 303 -3.74 22.93 -20.94
N SER A 304 -2.75 22.72 -20.08
CA SER A 304 -1.75 21.66 -20.27
C SER A 304 -2.36 20.28 -20.04
N GLN A 305 -1.96 19.31 -20.85
CA GLN A 305 -2.29 17.89 -20.67
C GLN A 305 -1.40 17.22 -19.61
N THR A 306 -0.34 17.88 -19.17
CA THR A 306 0.45 17.42 -18.03
C THR A 306 -0.36 17.58 -16.74
N GLN A 307 -0.19 16.65 -15.81
CA GLN A 307 -0.86 16.72 -14.51
C GLN A 307 -0.11 17.72 -13.61
N PRO A 308 -0.82 18.65 -12.94
CA PRO A 308 -0.19 19.56 -11.99
C PRO A 308 0.25 18.84 -10.71
N LEU A 309 1.23 19.42 -10.02
CA LEU A 309 1.68 19.01 -8.69
C LEU A 309 0.62 19.31 -7.63
N ASP A 310 -0.04 20.46 -7.77
CA ASP A 310 -1.16 20.89 -6.94
C ASP A 310 -2.10 21.78 -7.75
N ALA A 311 -3.38 21.80 -7.43
CA ALA A 311 -4.37 22.58 -8.13
C ALA A 311 -5.58 22.87 -7.24
N PHE A 312 -6.15 24.04 -7.44
CA PHE A 312 -7.37 24.47 -6.78
C PHE A 312 -8.29 25.13 -7.81
N VAL A 313 -9.47 24.54 -8.04
CA VAL A 313 -10.50 25.07 -8.95
C VAL A 313 -11.67 25.58 -8.13
N PHE A 314 -12.18 26.75 -8.49
CA PHE A 314 -13.27 27.41 -7.78
C PHE A 314 -14.37 27.91 -8.74
N ALA A 315 -15.60 27.88 -8.25
CA ALA A 315 -16.79 28.36 -8.94
C ALA A 315 -17.27 29.69 -8.32
N GLY A 316 -17.30 30.75 -9.13
CA GLY A 316 -17.84 32.06 -8.74
C GLY A 316 -19.37 32.08 -8.68
N PRO A 317 -19.99 33.11 -8.09
CA PRO A 317 -21.44 33.21 -7.96
C PRO A 317 -22.15 33.21 -9.32
N GLY A 318 -22.92 32.15 -9.61
CA GLY A 318 -23.72 32.02 -10.84
C GLY A 318 -22.94 31.56 -12.08
N ASN A 319 -21.68 31.14 -11.92
CA ASN A 319 -20.86 30.60 -13.01
C ASN A 319 -20.21 29.28 -12.59
N GLN A 320 -20.24 28.28 -13.47
CA GLN A 320 -19.54 27.02 -13.27
C GLN A 320 -18.27 27.02 -14.15
N PRO A 321 -17.12 26.52 -13.66
CA PRO A 321 -15.97 26.27 -14.52
C PRO A 321 -16.32 25.28 -15.63
N SER A 322 -15.55 25.29 -16.72
CA SER A 322 -15.70 24.31 -17.77
C SER A 322 -15.42 22.89 -17.24
N ALA A 323 -16.09 21.90 -17.84
CA ALA A 323 -15.82 20.51 -17.54
C ALA A 323 -14.37 20.13 -17.86
N ASN A 324 -13.83 20.60 -18.99
CA ASN A 324 -12.46 20.30 -19.41
C ASN A 324 -11.41 20.78 -18.38
N LEU A 325 -11.58 21.99 -17.85
CA LEU A 325 -10.70 22.53 -16.81
C LEU A 325 -10.82 21.75 -15.50
N THR A 326 -12.05 21.41 -15.09
CA THR A 326 -12.32 20.64 -13.87
C THR A 326 -11.72 19.23 -13.98
N GLU A 327 -11.98 18.51 -15.06
CA GLU A 327 -11.50 17.13 -15.26
C GLU A 327 -9.98 17.04 -15.40
N THR A 328 -9.33 18.06 -15.96
CA THR A 328 -7.87 18.02 -16.13
C THR A 328 -7.14 18.35 -14.83
N LEU A 329 -7.58 19.41 -14.12
CA LEU A 329 -6.89 19.90 -12.94
C LEU A 329 -7.27 19.12 -11.69
N ILE A 330 -8.55 18.78 -11.55
CA ILE A 330 -9.12 18.12 -10.38
C ILE A 330 -10.02 16.94 -10.80
N PRO A 331 -9.49 15.98 -11.59
CA PRO A 331 -10.27 14.85 -12.10
C PRO A 331 -11.03 14.17 -10.98
N GLY A 332 -12.34 14.05 -11.15
CA GLY A 332 -13.11 13.42 -10.09
C GLY A 332 -13.31 14.30 -8.84
N ARG A 333 -13.26 15.65 -8.88
CA ARG A 333 -13.63 16.56 -7.75
C ARG A 333 -14.50 17.76 -8.16
N GLN A 334 -15.44 18.13 -7.30
CA GLN A 334 -16.25 19.34 -7.51
C GLN A 334 -15.39 20.58 -7.30
N PRO A 335 -15.53 21.62 -8.13
CA PRO A 335 -14.95 22.94 -7.86
C PRO A 335 -15.42 23.48 -6.50
N TYR A 336 -14.54 24.19 -5.80
CA TYR A 336 -14.91 24.86 -4.56
C TYR A 336 -15.92 25.98 -4.82
N GLN A 337 -17.08 25.92 -4.18
CA GLN A 337 -18.13 26.93 -4.37
C GLN A 337 -17.87 28.15 -3.50
N LEU A 338 -17.54 29.29 -4.12
CA LEU A 338 -17.28 30.54 -3.40
C LEU A 338 -18.57 31.14 -2.83
N SER A 339 -18.47 31.71 -1.63
CA SER A 339 -19.56 32.46 -1.02
C SER A 339 -19.75 33.81 -1.74
N ALA A 340 -21.00 34.25 -1.88
CA ALA A 340 -21.35 35.45 -2.64
C ALA A 340 -20.94 36.79 -1.97
N ARG A 341 -20.14 36.77 -0.90
CA ARG A 341 -19.83 37.95 -0.08
C ARG A 341 -18.37 38.38 -0.21
N PHE A 342 -18.06 39.12 -1.27
CA PHE A 342 -16.81 39.87 -1.37
C PHE A 342 -16.87 41.10 -0.47
N GLY A 343 -16.10 41.12 0.63
CA GLY A 343 -15.86 42.34 1.41
C GLY A 343 -14.86 43.28 0.70
N GLU A 344 -14.63 44.47 1.25
CA GLU A 344 -13.65 45.46 0.71
C GLU A 344 -12.20 44.93 0.58
N GLY A 345 -11.90 43.74 1.10
CA GLY A 345 -10.57 43.11 1.10
C GLY A 345 -10.39 41.87 0.21
N GLY A 346 -11.41 41.41 -0.52
CA GLY A 346 -11.38 40.14 -1.27
C GLY A 346 -11.80 38.92 -0.43
N LEU A 347 -11.65 37.72 -1.00
CA LEU A 347 -11.96 36.44 -0.34
C LEU A 347 -10.67 35.68 -0.02
N TYR A 348 -10.58 35.13 1.18
CA TYR A 348 -9.41 34.39 1.67
C TYR A 348 -9.76 32.91 1.82
N LEU A 349 -8.88 32.05 1.31
CA LEU A 349 -9.05 30.61 1.31
C LEU A 349 -7.79 29.96 1.88
N SER A 350 -7.94 29.12 2.89
CA SER A 350 -6.83 28.42 3.53
C SER A 350 -7.01 26.92 3.38
N ARG A 351 -5.92 26.19 3.14
CA ARG A 351 -5.90 24.72 3.13
C ARG A 351 -6.01 24.20 4.57
N CYS A 352 -7.02 23.38 4.80
CA CYS A 352 -7.45 22.90 6.12
C CYS A 352 -7.75 21.40 6.21
N GLY A 353 -7.95 20.75 5.06
CA GLY A 353 -8.15 19.32 4.99
C GLY A 353 -6.85 18.52 4.86
N VAL A 354 -6.89 17.27 5.29
CA VAL A 354 -5.76 16.32 5.29
C VAL A 354 -5.83 15.28 4.16
N ALA A 355 -6.69 15.48 3.16
CA ALA A 355 -6.77 14.56 2.03
C ALA A 355 -5.38 14.29 1.42
N SER A 356 -5.10 13.01 1.14
CA SER A 356 -3.83 12.55 0.58
C SER A 356 -3.54 13.16 -0.80
N TRP A 357 -4.59 13.53 -1.52
CA TRP A 357 -4.48 14.14 -2.84
C TRP A 357 -4.47 15.67 -2.77
N THR A 358 -3.39 16.27 -3.25
CA THR A 358 -3.15 17.73 -3.17
C THR A 358 -4.24 18.55 -3.85
N ARG A 359 -4.82 18.00 -4.93
CA ARG A 359 -5.74 18.67 -5.84
C ARG A 359 -7.21 18.54 -5.45
N ASP A 360 -7.49 18.14 -4.21
CA ASP A 360 -8.84 18.07 -3.67
C ASP A 360 -9.31 19.48 -3.23
N PRO A 361 -10.27 20.14 -3.89
CA PRO A 361 -10.74 21.46 -3.46
C PRO A 361 -11.45 21.44 -2.11
N GLY A 362 -11.97 20.29 -1.68
CA GLY A 362 -12.65 20.13 -0.41
C GLY A 362 -11.74 20.31 0.80
N VAL A 363 -10.42 20.33 0.61
CA VAL A 363 -9.48 20.65 1.68
C VAL A 363 -9.37 22.15 1.94
N PHE A 364 -9.93 23.02 1.10
CA PHE A 364 -9.88 24.48 1.31
C PHE A 364 -11.10 24.98 2.07
N TRP A 365 -10.93 26.08 2.78
CA TRP A 365 -12.02 26.76 3.46
C TRP A 365 -11.86 28.28 3.46
N GLU A 366 -12.98 29.00 3.41
CA GLU A 366 -13.00 30.46 3.61
C GLU A 366 -12.62 30.80 5.06
N ALA A 367 -11.36 31.20 5.27
CA ALA A 367 -10.76 31.41 6.59
C ALA A 367 -9.99 32.73 6.67
N PRO A 368 -9.76 33.29 7.88
CA PRO A 368 -8.96 34.50 8.05
C PRO A 368 -7.53 34.32 7.52
N GLN A 369 -6.97 35.38 6.94
CA GLN A 369 -5.63 35.35 6.37
C GLN A 369 -4.56 35.09 7.44
N THR A 370 -3.64 34.15 7.20
CA THR A 370 -2.52 33.83 8.11
C THR A 370 -1.16 33.77 7.40
N PRO A 371 -0.66 34.86 6.79
CA PRO A 371 0.56 34.81 5.99
C PRO A 371 1.76 34.46 6.86
N GLY A 372 2.56 33.49 6.40
CA GLY A 372 3.73 33.03 7.14
C GLY A 372 3.41 32.32 8.47
N GLN A 373 2.16 31.98 8.72
CA GLN A 373 1.68 31.32 9.95
C GLN A 373 0.83 30.09 9.59
N PRO A 374 0.65 29.13 10.52
CA PRO A 374 -0.28 28.01 10.32
C PRO A 374 -1.71 28.48 10.03
N ASN A 375 -2.37 27.80 9.09
CA ASN A 375 -3.72 28.11 8.65
C ASN A 375 -4.74 28.01 9.81
N GLN A 376 -5.62 29.02 9.91
CA GLN A 376 -6.68 29.05 10.94
C GLN A 376 -7.95 28.33 10.46
N CYS A 377 -7.92 27.01 10.56
CA CYS A 377 -8.97 26.16 10.00
C CYS A 377 -10.26 26.11 10.84
N PRO A 378 -11.45 26.00 10.21
CA PRO A 378 -12.71 25.85 10.93
C PRO A 378 -12.71 24.54 11.73
N TRP A 379 -13.54 24.48 12.77
CA TRP A 379 -13.76 23.29 13.58
C TRP A 379 -15.10 22.62 13.26
N PRO A 380 -15.31 21.34 13.63
CA PRO A 380 -16.53 20.61 13.31
C PRO A 380 -17.76 21.36 13.82
N LYS A 381 -18.75 21.57 12.95
CA LYS A 381 -20.01 22.24 13.32
C LYS A 381 -21.20 21.27 13.37
N ILE A 382 -20.98 20.02 12.99
CA ILE A 382 -22.00 18.98 12.81
C ILE A 382 -21.54 17.72 13.55
N CYS A 383 -22.51 16.94 14.03
CA CYS A 383 -22.26 15.67 14.72
C CYS A 383 -21.91 14.55 13.73
N PRO A 384 -20.94 13.66 14.02
CA PRO A 384 -20.53 12.55 13.16
C PRO A 384 -21.64 11.53 12.91
N HIS A 385 -22.58 11.37 13.85
CA HIS A 385 -23.65 10.38 13.78
C HIS A 385 -25.00 11.02 14.07
N ALA A 386 -25.92 10.97 13.11
CA ALA A 386 -27.33 11.24 13.38
C ALA A 386 -27.84 10.17 14.37
N THR A 387 -28.30 10.63 15.54
CA THR A 387 -28.82 9.83 16.67
C THR A 387 -29.62 8.59 16.27
N VAL A 388 -29.12 7.39 16.60
CA VAL A 388 -29.87 6.13 16.49
C VAL A 388 -30.73 5.92 17.75
N VAL A 389 -32.04 5.73 17.54
CA VAL A 389 -33.03 5.42 18.59
C VAL A 389 -32.91 3.93 19.02
N PRO A 390 -33.09 3.55 20.30
CA PRO A 390 -32.75 2.21 20.80
C PRO A 390 -33.77 1.12 20.45
N GLY A 391 -33.30 -0.02 19.93
CA GLY A 391 -34.07 -1.27 19.95
C GLY A 391 -33.39 -2.44 19.22
N GLY A 392 -32.68 -3.31 19.95
CA GLY A 392 -32.19 -4.58 19.42
C GLY A 392 -31.24 -5.31 20.37
N THR A 393 -31.55 -6.55 20.71
CA THR A 393 -30.88 -7.41 21.70
C THR A 393 -29.74 -8.25 21.12
N GLU A 394 -28.66 -8.37 21.91
CA GLU A 394 -27.57 -9.37 21.99
C GLU A 394 -27.04 -10.06 20.72
N VAL A 395 -25.71 -9.99 20.56
CA VAL A 395 -24.88 -10.64 19.53
C VAL A 395 -24.23 -11.91 20.09
N PRO A 396 -24.21 -13.02 19.31
CA PRO A 396 -23.14 -14.02 19.42
C PRO A 396 -22.65 -14.53 18.03
N PRO A 397 -21.61 -15.38 17.91
CA PRO A 397 -20.19 -15.03 18.07
C PRO A 397 -19.26 -15.53 16.92
N HIS A 398 -18.06 -14.90 16.81
CA HIS A 398 -16.78 -15.36 16.21
C HIS A 398 -16.67 -15.75 14.72
N LEU A 399 -15.68 -15.18 14.00
CA LEU A 399 -14.91 -15.79 12.89
C LEU A 399 -13.50 -15.11 12.72
N PRO A 400 -12.50 -15.70 12.00
CA PRO A 400 -11.08 -15.79 12.39
C PRO A 400 -10.08 -14.81 11.72
N PRO A 401 -8.78 -14.79 12.14
CA PRO A 401 -7.88 -13.63 12.01
C PRO A 401 -6.79 -13.78 10.94
N TRP A 402 -7.02 -13.36 9.69
CA TRP A 402 -5.94 -13.35 8.67
C TRP A 402 -6.05 -12.16 7.69
N GLY A 403 -5.20 -11.14 7.86
CA GLY A 403 -4.79 -10.17 6.82
C GLY A 403 -5.53 -8.82 6.83
N ARG A 404 -4.81 -7.73 7.11
CA ARG A 404 -5.27 -6.33 7.23
C ARG A 404 -5.64 -5.65 5.90
N GLY A 405 -6.61 -6.21 5.19
CA GLY A 405 -7.25 -5.59 4.02
C GLY A 405 -8.49 -6.38 3.62
N ASP A 406 -9.63 -5.71 3.52
CA ASP A 406 -10.92 -6.33 3.15
C ASP A 406 -11.11 -6.33 1.61
N PHE A 407 -12.27 -6.77 1.13
CA PHE A 407 -12.61 -6.76 -0.30
C PHE A 407 -12.69 -5.34 -0.88
N LEU A 408 -12.17 -5.20 -2.09
CA LEU A 408 -12.25 -3.98 -2.90
C LEU A 408 -13.07 -4.24 -4.17
N ILE A 409 -13.66 -3.20 -4.73
CA ILE A 409 -14.18 -3.15 -6.09
C ILE A 409 -12.98 -3.02 -7.03
N SER A 410 -12.79 -4.01 -7.89
CA SER A 410 -11.69 -4.10 -8.87
C SER A 410 -12.05 -3.36 -10.15
N GLU A 411 -13.26 -3.58 -10.64
CA GLU A 411 -13.70 -3.11 -11.94
C GLU A 411 -15.22 -2.96 -11.97
N VAL A 412 -15.70 -1.87 -12.58
CA VAL A 412 -17.12 -1.63 -12.84
C VAL A 412 -17.26 -1.31 -14.32
N ASN A 413 -18.01 -2.14 -15.04
CA ASN A 413 -18.47 -1.87 -16.40
C ASN A 413 -19.99 -1.68 -16.30
N ALA A 414 -20.45 -0.44 -16.44
CA ALA A 414 -21.85 -0.10 -16.31
C ALA A 414 -22.52 0.23 -17.65
N ASP A 415 -21.72 0.42 -18.70
CA ASP A 415 -22.16 0.62 -20.08
C ASP A 415 -21.37 -0.35 -20.99
N ASN A 416 -22.05 -1.06 -21.89
CA ASN A 416 -21.37 -1.91 -22.88
C ASN A 416 -21.98 -1.73 -24.28
N PRO A 417 -21.16 -1.59 -25.34
CA PRO A 417 -21.62 -1.27 -26.68
C PRO A 417 -22.56 -2.31 -27.29
N GLY A 418 -23.77 -1.84 -27.64
CA GLY A 418 -24.73 -2.56 -28.47
C GLY A 418 -26.12 -2.63 -27.86
N SER A 419 -27.16 -2.83 -28.68
CA SER A 419 -28.56 -2.74 -28.25
C SER A 419 -29.03 -3.79 -27.23
N ALA A 420 -28.15 -4.70 -26.81
CA ALA A 420 -28.49 -5.83 -25.97
C ALA A 420 -28.26 -5.57 -24.48
N GLU A 421 -27.32 -4.68 -24.12
CA GLU A 421 -26.99 -4.32 -22.72
C GLU A 421 -26.98 -5.58 -21.82
N ASP A 422 -26.17 -6.57 -22.24
CA ASP A 422 -26.04 -7.88 -21.61
C ASP A 422 -24.60 -8.22 -21.20
N GLY A 423 -23.74 -7.20 -21.11
CA GLY A 423 -22.30 -7.28 -20.84
C GLY A 423 -21.85 -6.62 -19.53
N GLU A 424 -22.75 -5.97 -18.80
CA GLU A 424 -22.41 -5.16 -17.63
C GLU A 424 -21.97 -6.05 -16.46
N PHE A 425 -20.99 -5.58 -15.69
CA PHE A 425 -20.49 -6.32 -14.55
C PHE A 425 -19.84 -5.46 -13.47
N ILE A 426 -19.75 -6.07 -12.29
CA ILE A 426 -19.02 -5.59 -11.13
C ILE A 426 -18.08 -6.71 -10.70
N GLU A 427 -16.80 -6.39 -10.64
CA GLU A 427 -15.78 -7.27 -10.14
C GLU A 427 -15.29 -6.81 -8.77
N LEU A 428 -15.22 -7.77 -7.85
CA LEU A 428 -14.58 -7.59 -6.55
C LEU A 428 -13.23 -8.30 -6.55
N TRP A 429 -12.29 -7.78 -5.78
CA TRP A 429 -10.98 -8.38 -5.58
C TRP A 429 -10.54 -8.31 -4.12
N HIS A 430 -9.93 -9.38 -3.64
CA HIS A 430 -9.33 -9.42 -2.31
C HIS A 430 -7.81 -9.19 -2.39
N PRO A 431 -7.25 -8.19 -1.66
CA PRO A 431 -5.84 -7.80 -1.74
C PRO A 431 -4.82 -8.92 -1.47
N SER A 432 -5.23 -9.98 -0.76
CA SER A 432 -4.40 -11.15 -0.51
C SER A 432 -4.05 -11.95 -1.78
N GLY A 433 -4.74 -11.73 -2.90
CA GLY A 433 -4.54 -12.49 -4.14
C GLY A 433 -4.80 -13.99 -3.98
N ARG A 434 -5.75 -14.35 -3.10
CA ARG A 434 -6.08 -15.74 -2.73
C ARG A 434 -7.58 -15.93 -2.64
N ARG A 435 -8.01 -17.19 -2.60
CA ARG A 435 -9.40 -17.57 -2.35
C ARG A 435 -9.81 -17.23 -0.91
N VAL A 436 -10.77 -16.32 -0.75
CA VAL A 436 -11.29 -15.80 0.53
C VAL A 436 -12.82 -15.90 0.54
N SER A 437 -13.41 -16.09 1.72
CA SER A 437 -14.86 -16.18 1.91
C SER A 437 -15.52 -14.80 1.94
N LEU A 438 -16.62 -14.63 1.20
CA LEU A 438 -17.44 -13.41 1.17
C LEU A 438 -18.55 -13.43 2.24
N GLN A 439 -18.31 -14.13 3.36
CA GLN A 439 -19.27 -14.22 4.46
C GLN A 439 -19.59 -12.83 5.01
N ALA A 440 -20.88 -12.55 5.22
CA ALA A 440 -21.39 -11.26 5.71
C ALA A 440 -21.09 -10.06 4.78
N VAL A 441 -20.66 -10.29 3.55
CA VAL A 441 -20.44 -9.23 2.56
C VAL A 441 -21.71 -9.00 1.75
N TRP A 442 -22.06 -7.74 1.51
CA TRP A 442 -23.21 -7.29 0.74
C TRP A 442 -22.79 -6.34 -0.35
N LEU A 443 -23.37 -6.51 -1.54
CA LEU A 443 -23.21 -5.61 -2.68
C LEU A 443 -24.53 -4.85 -2.90
N LEU A 444 -24.47 -3.52 -2.81
CA LEU A 444 -25.62 -2.64 -3.00
C LEU A 444 -25.40 -1.78 -4.25
N LEU A 445 -26.44 -1.66 -5.07
CA LEU A 445 -26.46 -0.80 -6.25
C LEU A 445 -27.48 0.32 -6.01
N PHE A 446 -27.02 1.57 -6.12
CA PHE A 446 -27.79 2.77 -5.82
C PHE A 446 -28.14 3.54 -7.09
N SER A 447 -29.36 4.07 -7.13
CA SER A 447 -29.76 4.98 -8.19
C SER A 447 -29.39 6.41 -7.82
N GLY A 448 -28.68 7.14 -8.67
CA GLY A 448 -28.38 8.55 -8.40
C GLY A 448 -29.62 9.43 -8.38
N HIS A 449 -30.61 9.13 -9.24
CA HIS A 449 -31.83 9.93 -9.33
C HIS A 449 -32.65 10.04 -8.04
N ASN A 450 -32.49 9.10 -7.11
CA ASN A 450 -33.24 9.10 -5.86
C ASN A 450 -32.44 8.65 -4.63
N SER A 451 -31.14 8.40 -4.79
CA SER A 451 -30.22 7.98 -3.73
C SER A 451 -30.64 6.70 -2.99
N LYS A 452 -31.45 5.83 -3.61
CA LYS A 452 -31.92 4.58 -3.00
C LYS A 452 -31.27 3.36 -3.62
N PRO A 453 -31.05 2.30 -2.82
CA PRO A 453 -30.63 1.03 -3.36
C PRO A 453 -31.76 0.46 -4.22
N TYR A 454 -31.48 0.17 -5.49
CA TYR A 454 -32.41 -0.55 -6.36
C TYR A 454 -32.11 -2.05 -6.40
N ARG A 455 -30.92 -2.45 -5.91
CA ARG A 455 -30.51 -3.86 -5.80
C ARG A 455 -29.63 -4.06 -4.56
N GLU A 456 -29.89 -5.14 -3.84
CA GLU A 456 -29.10 -5.57 -2.68
C GLU A 456 -28.82 -7.06 -2.81
N ILE A 457 -27.55 -7.45 -2.73
CA ILE A 457 -27.11 -8.81 -3.02
C ILE A 457 -26.25 -9.28 -1.87
N SER A 458 -26.69 -10.34 -1.17
CA SER A 458 -25.85 -11.01 -0.20
C SER A 458 -24.83 -11.89 -0.92
N LEU A 459 -23.55 -11.74 -0.59
CA LEU A 459 -22.46 -12.56 -1.12
C LEU A 459 -22.11 -13.72 -0.17
N THR A 460 -22.89 -13.90 0.89
CA THR A 460 -22.72 -14.96 1.87
C THR A 460 -22.80 -16.34 1.20
N GLY A 461 -21.86 -17.23 1.54
CA GLY A 461 -21.73 -18.56 0.94
C GLY A 461 -20.85 -18.61 -0.32
N HIS A 462 -20.41 -17.47 -0.83
CA HIS A 462 -19.49 -17.39 -1.96
C HIS A 462 -18.01 -17.25 -1.52
N PHE A 463 -17.12 -17.50 -2.48
CA PHE A 463 -15.68 -17.33 -2.33
C PHE A 463 -15.10 -16.73 -3.62
N THR A 464 -14.02 -15.96 -3.47
CA THR A 464 -13.22 -15.50 -4.61
C THR A 464 -12.51 -16.65 -5.34
N THR A 465 -11.94 -16.37 -6.51
CA THR A 465 -11.08 -17.30 -7.26
C THR A 465 -9.76 -17.54 -6.53
N ALA A 466 -8.92 -18.45 -7.05
CA ALA A 466 -7.58 -18.69 -6.51
C ALA A 466 -6.70 -17.44 -6.53
N GLN A 467 -7.00 -16.47 -7.40
CA GLN A 467 -6.31 -15.21 -7.57
C GLN A 467 -6.99 -14.04 -6.83
N GLY A 468 -8.11 -14.29 -6.14
CA GLY A 468 -8.78 -13.29 -5.30
C GLY A 468 -9.93 -12.52 -5.97
N TYR A 469 -10.30 -12.81 -7.22
CA TYR A 469 -11.39 -12.14 -7.93
C TYR A 469 -12.77 -12.75 -7.66
N PHE A 470 -13.83 -11.96 -7.75
CA PHE A 470 -15.22 -12.43 -7.71
C PHE A 470 -16.10 -11.58 -8.63
N LEU A 471 -16.83 -12.22 -9.53
CA LEU A 471 -17.56 -11.55 -10.61
C LEU A 471 -19.07 -11.64 -10.42
N VAL A 472 -19.73 -10.49 -10.48
CA VAL A 472 -21.19 -10.32 -10.49
C VAL A 472 -21.54 -9.59 -11.78
N GLY A 473 -22.46 -10.08 -12.59
CA GLY A 473 -22.76 -9.41 -13.86
C GLY A 473 -23.85 -10.08 -14.68
N SER A 474 -24.09 -9.54 -15.86
CA SER A 474 -25.15 -9.98 -16.77
C SER A 474 -25.01 -11.46 -17.19
N ASP A 475 -26.15 -12.14 -17.41
CA ASP A 475 -26.23 -13.58 -17.70
C ASP A 475 -25.36 -14.06 -18.89
N ARG A 476 -25.05 -13.17 -19.83
CA ARG A 476 -24.34 -13.47 -21.09
C ARG A 476 -22.88 -13.05 -21.09
N LEU A 477 -22.41 -12.45 -20.00
CA LEU A 477 -21.01 -12.08 -19.82
C LEU A 477 -20.09 -13.31 -19.95
N VAL A 478 -18.94 -13.09 -20.59
CA VAL A 478 -17.89 -14.11 -20.77
C VAL A 478 -16.58 -13.56 -20.19
N PRO A 479 -15.97 -14.21 -19.18
CA PRO A 479 -16.39 -15.45 -18.53
C PRO A 479 -17.68 -15.29 -17.70
N ALA A 480 -18.38 -16.41 -17.50
CA ALA A 480 -19.64 -16.41 -16.78
C ALA A 480 -19.47 -15.93 -15.32
N PRO A 481 -20.32 -15.00 -14.84
CA PRO A 481 -20.22 -14.46 -13.49
C PRO A 481 -20.68 -15.49 -12.46
N SER A 482 -20.16 -15.35 -11.23
CA SER A 482 -20.51 -16.21 -10.11
C SER A 482 -21.94 -15.96 -9.63
N ILE A 483 -22.37 -14.70 -9.68
CA ILE A 483 -23.77 -14.30 -9.52
C ILE A 483 -24.20 -13.68 -10.83
N ARG A 484 -25.20 -14.31 -11.47
CA ARG A 484 -25.74 -13.81 -12.72
C ARG A 484 -26.92 -12.89 -12.46
N LEU A 485 -26.92 -11.77 -13.14
CA LEU A 485 -27.97 -10.77 -13.10
C LEU A 485 -28.75 -10.78 -14.42
N PRO A 486 -30.05 -10.48 -14.37
CA PRO A 486 -30.81 -10.16 -15.58
C PRO A 486 -30.12 -9.01 -16.35
N PRO A 487 -30.22 -8.97 -17.68
CA PRO A 487 -29.72 -7.85 -18.49
C PRO A 487 -30.26 -6.50 -17.99
N ASN A 488 -29.51 -5.41 -18.17
CA ASN A 488 -29.86 -4.06 -17.73
C ASN A 488 -30.11 -3.92 -16.20
N THR A 489 -29.55 -4.82 -15.38
CA THR A 489 -29.63 -4.67 -13.91
C THR A 489 -28.67 -3.61 -13.41
N ILE A 490 -27.44 -3.60 -13.92
CA ILE A 490 -26.48 -2.53 -13.66
C ILE A 490 -26.90 -1.38 -14.58
N GLN A 491 -27.16 -0.22 -14.01
CA GLN A 491 -27.63 0.96 -14.74
C GLN A 491 -26.41 1.79 -15.13
N ASN A 492 -26.46 2.42 -16.31
CA ASN A 492 -25.33 3.16 -16.89
C ASN A 492 -25.05 4.48 -16.16
N GLY A 493 -25.80 4.81 -15.10
CA GLY A 493 -25.56 5.98 -14.29
C GLY A 493 -26.42 7.20 -14.64
N PRO A 494 -26.42 8.22 -13.75
CA PRO A 494 -25.43 8.41 -12.71
C PRO A 494 -25.83 7.62 -11.45
N ASP A 495 -24.98 6.71 -10.97
CA ASP A 495 -25.32 5.66 -9.99
C ASP A 495 -24.11 5.31 -9.12
N ALA A 496 -24.27 4.37 -8.18
CA ALA A 496 -23.15 3.88 -7.37
C ALA A 496 -23.21 2.39 -7.08
N VAL A 497 -22.03 1.78 -6.99
CA VAL A 497 -21.78 0.44 -6.47
C VAL A 497 -21.11 0.58 -5.10
N ALA A 498 -21.66 -0.07 -4.08
CA ALA A 498 -21.06 -0.05 -2.74
C ALA A 498 -21.05 -1.45 -2.12
N LEU A 499 -19.93 -1.77 -1.49
CA LEU A 499 -19.67 -3.02 -0.80
C LEU A 499 -19.75 -2.79 0.71
N TYR A 500 -20.44 -3.67 1.43
CA TYR A 500 -20.61 -3.57 2.87
C TYR A 500 -20.31 -4.87 3.58
N ARG A 501 -19.87 -4.77 4.83
CA ARG A 501 -19.84 -5.86 5.79
C ARG A 501 -21.02 -5.70 6.74
N SER A 502 -21.98 -6.61 6.66
CA SER A 502 -23.18 -6.62 7.51
C SER A 502 -23.60 -8.05 7.86
N PRO A 503 -23.31 -8.53 9.09
CA PRO A 503 -23.60 -9.89 9.49
C PRO A 503 -25.09 -10.14 9.81
N PHE A 504 -25.86 -9.07 10.07
CA PHE A 504 -27.23 -9.19 10.57
C PHE A 504 -28.32 -8.99 9.51
N GLY A 505 -27.95 -8.70 8.26
CA GLY A 505 -28.90 -8.48 7.16
C GLY A 505 -28.45 -7.40 6.18
N PRO A 506 -29.31 -6.98 5.24
CA PRO A 506 -28.98 -5.90 4.33
C PRO A 506 -28.75 -4.58 5.09
N PRO A 507 -27.71 -3.79 4.78
CA PRO A 507 -27.41 -2.51 5.42
C PRO A 507 -28.59 -1.52 5.48
N SER A 508 -29.43 -1.50 4.44
CA SER A 508 -30.62 -0.63 4.34
C SER A 508 -31.71 -0.92 5.38
N ALA A 509 -31.69 -2.10 6.01
CA ALA A 509 -32.63 -2.44 7.07
C ALA A 509 -32.29 -1.76 8.41
N PHE A 510 -31.04 -1.33 8.59
CA PHE A 510 -30.54 -0.77 9.85
C PHE A 510 -30.38 0.75 9.83
N GLN A 511 -30.20 1.35 8.64
CA GLN A 511 -30.04 2.78 8.46
C GLN A 511 -31.02 3.31 7.41
N THR A 512 -31.73 4.38 7.74
CA THR A 512 -32.59 5.09 6.78
C THR A 512 -31.75 5.98 5.88
N GLY A 513 -31.87 5.83 4.56
CA GLY A 513 -31.07 6.58 3.58
C GLY A 513 -29.94 5.74 3.00
N ILE A 514 -28.86 6.38 2.57
CA ILE A 514 -27.64 5.68 2.11
C ILE A 514 -26.89 5.18 3.35
N PRO A 515 -26.71 3.86 3.52
CA PRO A 515 -25.95 3.33 4.65
C PRO A 515 -24.48 3.76 4.57
N THR A 516 -23.88 4.14 5.67
CA THR A 516 -22.43 4.44 5.73
C THR A 516 -21.70 3.48 6.66
N GLN A 517 -22.44 2.87 7.58
CA GLN A 517 -21.94 1.89 8.52
C GLN A 517 -21.57 0.57 7.83
N GLY A 518 -20.36 0.07 8.13
CA GLY A 518 -19.86 -1.18 7.56
C GLY A 518 -19.47 -1.09 6.09
N LEU A 519 -19.36 0.12 5.52
CA LEU A 519 -18.89 0.32 4.14
C LEU A 519 -17.45 -0.21 4.00
N LEU A 520 -17.24 -1.10 3.03
CA LEU A 520 -15.94 -1.66 2.70
C LEU A 520 -15.27 -0.92 1.55
N ASP A 521 -16.02 -0.59 0.50
CA ASP A 521 -15.53 0.12 -0.69
C ASP A 521 -16.72 0.65 -1.50
N ALA A 522 -16.51 1.70 -2.29
CA ALA A 522 -17.56 2.26 -3.15
C ALA A 522 -16.99 2.90 -4.42
N VAL A 523 -17.79 2.83 -5.48
CA VAL A 523 -17.57 3.50 -6.77
C VAL A 523 -18.85 4.23 -7.13
N VAL A 524 -18.79 5.56 -7.23
CA VAL A 524 -19.87 6.39 -7.77
C VAL A 524 -19.49 6.71 -9.21
N TYR A 525 -20.39 6.53 -10.17
CA TYR A 525 -20.08 6.68 -11.58
C TYR A 525 -21.20 7.37 -12.36
N ARG A 526 -20.88 7.89 -13.54
CA ARG A 526 -21.80 8.62 -14.41
C ARG A 526 -21.41 8.53 -15.87
N LEU A 527 -22.38 8.83 -16.72
CA LEU A 527 -22.18 9.14 -18.14
C LEU A 527 -22.02 10.64 -18.39
N ARG A 528 -21.42 10.97 -19.52
CA ARG A 528 -21.22 12.34 -19.99
C ARG A 528 -22.57 13.06 -20.11
N GLY A 529 -22.68 14.21 -19.44
CA GLY A 529 -23.89 15.05 -19.44
C GLY A 529 -24.95 14.67 -18.39
N SER A 530 -24.66 13.69 -17.53
CA SER A 530 -25.52 13.23 -16.44
C SER A 530 -25.09 13.80 -15.06
N ASP A 531 -24.68 15.07 -15.04
CA ASP A 531 -23.93 15.65 -13.92
C ASP A 531 -24.80 16.14 -12.74
N LYS A 532 -26.11 15.86 -12.74
CA LYS A 532 -27.07 16.56 -11.87
C LYS A 532 -27.58 15.79 -10.66
N ASP A 533 -27.37 14.47 -10.57
CA ASP A 533 -28.10 13.63 -9.60
C ASP A 533 -27.22 12.62 -8.84
N THR A 534 -26.01 12.99 -8.38
CA THR A 534 -25.15 12.05 -7.60
C THR A 534 -24.52 12.66 -6.35
N GLN A 535 -24.78 13.93 -6.05
CA GLN A 535 -24.14 14.62 -4.93
C GLN A 535 -24.37 13.88 -3.60
N GLU A 536 -25.60 13.45 -3.32
CA GLU A 536 -25.92 12.69 -2.11
C GLU A 536 -25.18 11.34 -2.04
N LEU A 537 -25.00 10.66 -3.17
CA LEU A 537 -24.22 9.41 -3.24
C LEU A 537 -22.73 9.67 -3.02
N SER A 538 -22.17 10.70 -3.66
CA SER A 538 -20.80 11.12 -3.46
C SER A 538 -20.54 11.49 -1.99
N ASP A 539 -21.39 12.32 -1.40
CA ASP A 539 -21.24 12.78 -0.01
C ASP A 539 -21.28 11.62 1.00
N ALA A 540 -22.10 10.59 0.75
CA ALA A 540 -22.23 9.44 1.63
C ALA A 540 -21.19 8.34 1.38
N LEU A 541 -20.89 8.02 0.12
CA LEU A 541 -20.11 6.83 -0.25
C LEU A 541 -18.65 7.14 -0.60
N THR A 542 -18.38 8.33 -1.14
CA THR A 542 -17.04 8.75 -1.59
C THR A 542 -16.83 10.23 -1.29
N PRO A 543 -16.89 10.63 0.00
CA PRO A 543 -17.00 12.02 0.39
C PRO A 543 -15.88 12.88 -0.20
N GLY A 544 -16.26 14.02 -0.76
CA GLY A 544 -15.37 14.96 -1.43
C GLY A 544 -14.99 14.57 -2.87
N GLN A 545 -15.43 13.42 -3.40
CA GLN A 545 -15.08 12.92 -4.74
C GLN A 545 -16.27 13.01 -5.71
N LEU A 546 -16.03 13.44 -6.96
CA LEU A 546 -17.00 13.32 -8.04
C LEU A 546 -17.15 11.88 -8.46
N PRO A 547 -18.33 11.54 -8.99
CA PRO A 547 -18.50 10.32 -9.76
C PRO A 547 -17.52 10.22 -10.92
N LEU A 548 -16.92 9.04 -11.05
CA LEU A 548 -16.12 8.65 -12.19
C LEU A 548 -16.94 8.71 -13.49
N LEU A 549 -16.31 9.28 -14.52
CA LEU A 549 -16.88 9.28 -15.86
C LEU A 549 -16.47 8.00 -16.58
N GLU A 550 -17.43 7.14 -16.89
CA GLU A 550 -17.25 6.08 -17.87
C GLU A 550 -17.41 6.72 -19.26
N ASP A 551 -16.27 6.97 -19.91
CA ASP A 551 -16.20 7.80 -21.12
C ASP A 551 -15.98 6.94 -22.39
N SER A 552 -17.06 6.70 -23.11
CA SER A 552 -17.06 5.96 -24.39
C SER A 552 -16.26 6.64 -25.51
N ASP A 553 -15.88 7.92 -25.35
CA ASP A 553 -15.04 8.62 -26.33
C ASP A 553 -13.52 8.40 -26.10
N VAL A 554 -13.12 7.79 -24.97
CA VAL A 554 -11.70 7.64 -24.60
C VAL A 554 -11.03 6.51 -25.39
N GLN A 555 -11.73 5.41 -25.65
CA GLN A 555 -11.18 4.24 -26.36
C GLN A 555 -12.17 3.62 -27.33
N PRO A 556 -11.71 3.05 -28.46
CA PRO A 556 -12.59 2.35 -29.38
C PRO A 556 -12.94 0.96 -28.83
N GLY A 557 -14.19 0.74 -28.43
CA GLY A 557 -14.66 -0.56 -27.95
C GLY A 557 -15.63 -0.44 -26.79
N ASP A 558 -15.61 -1.47 -25.94
CA ASP A 558 -16.23 -1.47 -24.62
C ASP A 558 -15.20 -0.99 -23.59
N GLU A 559 -15.65 -0.32 -22.54
CA GLU A 559 -14.82 0.27 -21.50
C GLU A 559 -15.32 -0.11 -20.11
N ALA A 560 -14.46 0.05 -19.11
CA ALA A 560 -14.79 -0.15 -17.73
C ALA A 560 -13.98 0.81 -16.86
N LEU A 561 -14.53 1.15 -15.70
CA LEU A 561 -13.81 1.79 -14.62
C LEU A 561 -12.95 0.74 -13.91
N SER A 562 -11.68 0.68 -14.31
CA SER A 562 -10.68 -0.27 -13.82
C SER A 562 -9.84 0.34 -12.70
N ARG A 563 -9.76 -0.31 -11.54
CA ARG A 563 -8.84 0.08 -10.46
C ARG A 563 -7.40 -0.19 -10.89
N CYS A 564 -6.58 0.86 -10.98
CA CYS A 564 -5.20 0.79 -11.45
C CYS A 564 -4.16 1.36 -10.47
N ASN A 565 -4.57 2.29 -9.60
CA ASN A 565 -3.69 2.95 -8.64
C ASN A 565 -4.26 2.78 -7.23
N GLY A 566 -3.41 2.60 -6.22
CA GLY A 566 -3.87 2.60 -4.81
C GLY A 566 -4.70 1.39 -4.37
N LEU A 567 -4.72 1.16 -3.06
CA LEU A 567 -5.49 0.11 -2.38
C LEU A 567 -6.44 0.70 -1.31
N LEU A 568 -6.59 2.03 -1.32
CA LEU A 568 -7.48 2.73 -0.41
C LEU A 568 -8.93 2.45 -0.83
N PRO A 569 -9.81 2.05 0.11
CA PRO A 569 -11.22 1.91 -0.20
C PRO A 569 -11.90 3.27 -0.37
N ALA A 570 -12.99 3.28 -1.15
CA ALA A 570 -13.77 4.46 -1.53
C ALA A 570 -12.94 5.58 -2.18
N ASP A 571 -11.76 5.25 -2.72
CA ASP A 571 -10.90 6.17 -3.46
C ASP A 571 -11.16 6.05 -4.96
N GLN A 572 -11.92 6.99 -5.52
CA GLN A 572 -12.21 7.09 -6.94
C GLN A 572 -10.97 7.41 -7.77
N SER A 573 -9.94 8.07 -7.21
CA SER A 573 -8.69 8.36 -7.93
C SER A 573 -7.88 7.11 -8.28
N ALA A 574 -8.23 5.98 -7.66
CA ALA A 574 -7.70 4.67 -7.94
C ALA A 574 -8.08 4.14 -9.32
N PHE A 575 -9.15 4.65 -9.92
CA PHE A 575 -9.77 4.11 -11.13
C PHE A 575 -9.41 4.91 -12.38
N VAL A 576 -9.32 4.20 -13.49
CA VAL A 576 -9.12 4.75 -14.83
C VAL A 576 -10.04 4.05 -15.81
N VAL A 577 -10.44 4.74 -16.87
CA VAL A 577 -11.19 4.14 -17.98
C VAL A 577 -10.24 3.24 -18.77
N ALA A 578 -10.55 1.95 -18.82
CA ALA A 578 -9.74 0.93 -19.50
C ALA A 578 -10.62 -0.12 -20.20
N PRO A 579 -10.07 -0.96 -21.11
CA PRO A 579 -10.81 -2.10 -21.64
C PRO A 579 -11.19 -3.10 -20.54
N PRO A 580 -12.40 -3.69 -20.58
CA PRO A 580 -12.90 -4.57 -19.54
C PRO A 580 -12.09 -5.86 -19.38
N THR A 581 -11.84 -6.27 -18.14
CA THR A 581 -10.97 -7.42 -17.78
C THR A 581 -11.58 -8.42 -16.77
N PRO A 582 -12.78 -8.97 -17.03
CA PRO A 582 -13.45 -9.86 -16.08
C PRO A 582 -12.64 -11.10 -15.70
N LEU A 583 -12.53 -11.35 -14.39
CA LEU A 583 -11.75 -12.37 -13.67
C LEU A 583 -10.25 -12.34 -13.97
N ARG A 584 -9.72 -11.18 -14.38
CA ARG A 584 -8.33 -11.00 -14.77
C ARG A 584 -7.80 -9.70 -14.19
N GLU A 585 -6.51 -9.50 -14.39
CA GLU A 585 -5.84 -8.26 -14.02
C GLU A 585 -6.29 -7.11 -14.94
N ASN A 586 -6.56 -5.96 -14.32
CA ASN A 586 -6.97 -4.72 -14.99
C ASN A 586 -5.95 -4.25 -16.03
N SER A 587 -6.46 -3.81 -17.18
CA SER A 587 -5.64 -3.30 -18.30
C SER A 587 -5.19 -1.86 -18.06
N CYS A 588 -4.27 -1.68 -17.12
CA CYS A 588 -3.85 -0.35 -16.69
C CYS A 588 -2.91 0.36 -17.70
N PRO A 589 -3.03 1.69 -17.84
CA PRO A 589 -2.07 2.49 -18.61
C PRO A 589 -0.66 2.22 -18.13
N ARG A 590 0.26 1.94 -19.06
CA ARG A 590 1.64 1.68 -18.69
C ARG A 590 2.27 2.95 -18.11
N PRO A 591 3.07 2.85 -17.05
CA PRO A 591 3.80 3.99 -16.53
C PRO A 591 4.77 4.56 -17.58
N PRO A 592 5.22 5.82 -17.41
CA PRO A 592 6.25 6.41 -18.26
C PRO A 592 7.50 5.51 -18.34
N PRO A 593 8.30 5.61 -19.42
CA PRO A 593 9.51 4.81 -19.55
C PRO A 593 10.39 5.00 -18.33
N PRO A 594 10.93 3.90 -17.75
CA PRO A 594 11.63 3.96 -16.49
C PRO A 594 12.90 4.80 -16.62
N PRO A 595 13.30 5.50 -15.55
CA PRO A 595 14.53 6.28 -15.54
C PRO A 595 15.75 5.41 -15.85
N GLU A 596 16.66 5.92 -16.66
CA GLU A 596 17.94 5.26 -16.91
C GLU A 596 18.89 5.42 -15.73
N GLY A 597 19.70 4.39 -15.47
CA GLY A 597 20.77 4.44 -14.46
C GLY A 597 20.37 4.10 -13.03
N VAL A 598 19.10 3.81 -12.74
CA VAL A 598 18.66 3.34 -11.42
C VAL A 598 18.97 1.85 -11.26
N VAL A 599 19.66 1.50 -10.18
CA VAL A 599 20.06 0.14 -9.79
C VAL A 599 19.84 -0.10 -8.31
N ILE A 600 19.71 -1.37 -7.91
CA ILE A 600 19.73 -1.79 -6.51
C ILE A 600 21.17 -1.61 -6.01
N SER A 601 21.37 -0.77 -4.99
CA SER A 601 22.68 -0.44 -4.41
C SER A 601 23.05 -1.40 -3.29
N GLU A 602 22.14 -1.59 -2.33
CA GLU A 602 22.41 -2.34 -1.10
C GLU A 602 21.13 -3.02 -0.61
N VAL A 603 21.25 -4.23 -0.05
CA VAL A 603 20.12 -4.97 0.52
C VAL A 603 20.50 -5.52 1.89
N GLY A 604 19.68 -5.26 2.90
CA GLY A 604 19.78 -5.85 4.23
C GLY A 604 18.59 -6.74 4.56
N GLY A 605 18.83 -7.94 5.07
CA GLY A 605 17.78 -8.87 5.50
C GLY A 605 17.55 -8.81 7.01
N ALA A 606 16.30 -8.67 7.48
CA ALA A 606 15.99 -8.58 8.91
C ALA A 606 16.38 -9.85 9.71
N ARG A 607 16.57 -10.98 9.03
CA ARG A 607 16.81 -12.30 9.64
C ARG A 607 18.19 -12.90 9.32
N TRP A 608 19.12 -12.11 8.76
CA TRP A 608 20.46 -12.62 8.42
C TRP A 608 21.38 -12.72 9.62
N THR A 609 21.18 -11.87 10.63
CA THR A 609 21.96 -11.90 11.87
C THR A 609 21.00 -11.80 13.07
N ASN A 610 21.43 -12.29 14.22
CA ASN A 610 20.71 -12.11 15.50
C ASN A 610 21.06 -10.78 16.18
N HIS A 611 21.67 -9.84 15.45
CA HIS A 611 22.10 -8.56 16.00
C HIS A 611 20.89 -7.62 16.14
N SER A 612 20.75 -6.92 17.27
CA SER A 612 19.59 -6.07 17.55
C SER A 612 19.38 -4.92 16.55
N ARG A 613 20.48 -4.48 15.92
CA ARG A 613 20.50 -3.47 14.84
C ARG A 613 20.22 -4.01 13.43
N GLN A 614 20.08 -5.34 13.26
CA GLN A 614 19.72 -5.90 11.95
C GLN A 614 18.30 -5.47 11.58
N ARG A 615 18.15 -4.91 10.38
CA ARG A 615 16.87 -4.46 9.83
C ARG A 615 16.78 -4.83 8.36
N GLY A 616 15.56 -5.01 7.90
CA GLY A 616 15.27 -5.24 6.49
C GLY A 616 15.27 -3.92 5.75
N PHE A 617 16.07 -3.78 4.69
CA PHE A 617 16.04 -2.62 3.81
C PHE A 617 16.53 -2.97 2.40
N VAL A 618 16.14 -2.15 1.43
CA VAL A 618 16.65 -2.13 0.06
C VAL A 618 16.98 -0.67 -0.26
N GLU A 619 18.19 -0.41 -0.69
CA GLU A 619 18.63 0.89 -1.18
C GLU A 619 18.79 0.85 -2.70
N LEU A 620 18.33 1.89 -3.37
CA LEU A 620 18.57 2.13 -4.79
C LEU A 620 19.58 3.27 -4.95
N LEU A 621 20.36 3.19 -6.03
CA LEU A 621 21.25 4.25 -6.48
C LEU A 621 20.91 4.61 -7.92
N GLY A 622 20.80 5.90 -8.21
CA GLY A 622 20.60 6.44 -9.55
C GLY A 622 21.16 7.86 -9.67
N PRO A 623 20.94 8.54 -10.80
CA PRO A 623 21.28 9.96 -10.90
C PRO A 623 20.53 10.77 -9.81
N PRO A 624 21.08 11.88 -9.29
CA PRO A 624 20.40 12.70 -8.30
C PRO A 624 19.04 13.22 -8.78
N LEU A 625 18.05 13.28 -7.87
CA LEU A 625 16.71 13.83 -8.14
C LEU A 625 16.00 13.16 -9.32
N THR A 626 16.19 11.85 -9.48
CA THR A 626 15.58 11.05 -10.55
C THR A 626 14.23 10.52 -10.10
N SER A 627 13.17 10.79 -10.88
CA SER A 627 11.84 10.23 -10.60
C SER A 627 11.86 8.72 -10.70
N LEU A 628 11.39 8.04 -9.65
CA LEU A 628 11.26 6.58 -9.62
C LEU A 628 9.87 6.11 -10.04
N GLN A 629 9.00 7.05 -10.46
CA GLN A 629 7.66 6.73 -10.92
C GLN A 629 7.70 5.72 -12.08
N GLY A 630 6.91 4.65 -11.96
CA GLY A 630 6.89 3.56 -12.94
C GLY A 630 7.84 2.40 -12.64
N LEU A 631 8.64 2.51 -11.59
CA LEU A 631 9.39 1.38 -11.04
C LEU A 631 8.60 0.72 -9.90
N VAL A 632 8.71 -0.60 -9.82
CA VAL A 632 8.13 -1.43 -8.77
C VAL A 632 9.24 -2.27 -8.16
N LEU A 633 9.41 -2.14 -6.85
CA LEU A 633 10.28 -3.02 -6.07
C LEU A 633 9.51 -4.30 -5.76
N THR A 634 10.03 -5.42 -6.25
CA THR A 634 9.45 -6.74 -6.02
C THR A 634 10.39 -7.60 -5.19
N VAL A 635 9.87 -8.29 -4.18
CA VAL A 635 10.63 -9.24 -3.36
C VAL A 635 10.00 -10.63 -3.43
N PHE A 636 10.86 -11.63 -3.56
CA PHE A 636 10.51 -13.04 -3.61
C PHE A 636 11.07 -13.76 -2.40
N GLU A 637 10.30 -14.67 -1.81
CA GLU A 637 10.78 -15.58 -0.76
C GLU A 637 10.88 -17.00 -1.30
N GLU A 638 11.93 -17.71 -0.87
CA GLU A 638 12.14 -19.11 -1.20
C GLU A 638 10.90 -19.97 -0.84
N ASN A 639 10.54 -20.93 -1.71
CA ASN A 639 9.39 -21.84 -1.55
C ASN A 639 7.98 -21.19 -1.59
N ARG A 640 7.84 -19.89 -1.85
CA ARG A 640 6.53 -19.27 -2.14
C ARG A 640 6.24 -19.21 -3.63
N THR A 641 4.99 -19.42 -4.02
CA THR A 641 4.57 -19.45 -5.43
C THR A 641 4.42 -18.08 -6.08
N GLY A 642 4.59 -16.99 -5.32
CA GLY A 642 4.50 -15.60 -5.76
C GLY A 642 5.40 -14.67 -4.95
N THR A 643 5.30 -13.37 -5.20
CA THR A 643 6.09 -12.34 -4.52
C THR A 643 5.57 -12.10 -3.11
N THR A 644 6.47 -11.83 -2.17
CA THR A 644 6.12 -11.42 -0.80
C THR A 644 5.82 -9.93 -0.71
N MET A 645 6.31 -9.15 -1.66
CA MET A 645 6.10 -7.71 -1.76
C MET A 645 6.20 -7.29 -3.23
N ALA A 646 5.30 -6.40 -3.65
CA ALA A 646 5.39 -5.64 -4.87
C ALA A 646 4.98 -4.20 -4.52
N LEU A 647 5.96 -3.31 -4.50
CA LEU A 647 5.86 -1.96 -3.96
C LEU A 647 6.15 -0.97 -5.09
N PRO A 648 5.13 -0.26 -5.63
CA PRO A 648 5.38 0.84 -6.56
C PRO A 648 6.17 1.95 -5.85
N LEU A 649 7.18 2.49 -6.54
CA LEU A 649 8.01 3.57 -6.02
C LEU A 649 7.35 4.92 -6.30
N THR A 650 7.25 5.76 -5.27
CA THR A 650 6.37 6.94 -5.28
C THR A 650 7.09 8.29 -5.24
N SER A 651 8.43 8.33 -5.30
CA SER A 651 9.22 9.57 -5.13
C SER A 651 10.49 9.61 -6.00
N PHE A 652 11.46 10.44 -5.65
CA PHE A 652 12.71 10.70 -6.36
C PHE A 652 13.91 10.18 -5.55
N THR A 653 15.02 9.86 -6.22
CA THR A 653 16.31 9.73 -5.54
C THR A 653 16.72 11.05 -4.88
N ASP A 654 17.48 10.98 -3.78
CA ASP A 654 17.96 12.17 -3.08
C ASP A 654 19.03 12.94 -3.87
N HIS A 655 19.57 14.00 -3.28
CA HIS A 655 20.60 14.86 -3.88
C HIS A 655 21.91 14.13 -4.17
N ASN A 656 22.15 12.98 -3.52
CA ASN A 656 23.30 12.12 -3.72
C ASN A 656 22.97 10.91 -4.60
N GLY A 657 21.71 10.77 -5.03
CA GLY A 657 21.24 9.69 -5.89
C GLY A 657 20.72 8.46 -5.15
N PHE A 658 20.60 8.49 -3.82
CA PHE A 658 20.12 7.35 -3.03
C PHE A 658 18.60 7.36 -2.86
N TYR A 659 18.02 6.17 -2.75
CA TYR A 659 16.63 5.99 -2.34
C TYR A 659 16.50 4.78 -1.43
N LEU A 660 16.16 5.01 -0.16
CA LEU A 660 16.18 4.00 0.89
C LEU A 660 14.77 3.47 1.17
N ILE A 661 14.60 2.17 1.06
CA ILE A 661 13.31 1.49 1.22
C ILE A 661 13.41 0.50 2.39
N GLY A 662 12.51 0.60 3.37
CA GLY A 662 12.39 -0.42 4.42
C GLY A 662 12.05 0.13 5.80
N ASN A 663 12.10 -0.73 6.80
CA ASN A 663 11.73 -0.40 8.18
C ASN A 663 12.96 0.11 8.95
N VAL A 664 13.58 1.15 8.41
CA VAL A 664 14.79 1.80 8.93
C VAL A 664 14.57 3.30 9.05
N THR A 665 15.18 3.91 10.06
CA THR A 665 15.11 5.36 10.29
C THR A 665 15.66 6.11 9.08
N GLY A 666 14.89 7.07 8.56
CA GLY A 666 15.26 7.87 7.39
C GLY A 666 15.07 7.15 6.05
N ALA A 667 14.27 6.08 5.99
CA ALA A 667 13.78 5.51 4.74
C ALA A 667 12.89 6.52 3.99
N ASP A 668 13.05 6.60 2.67
CA ASP A 668 12.20 7.38 1.77
C ASP A 668 10.84 6.69 1.53
N GLN A 669 10.80 5.36 1.66
CA GLN A 669 9.57 4.58 1.56
C GLN A 669 9.64 3.36 2.49
N VAL A 670 8.56 3.09 3.24
CA VAL A 670 8.53 1.97 4.18
C VAL A 670 8.01 0.71 3.48
N PHE A 671 8.43 -0.48 3.92
CA PHE A 671 7.84 -1.71 3.41
C PHE A 671 6.36 -1.84 3.81
N PRO A 672 5.52 -2.50 3.00
CA PRO A 672 4.16 -2.87 3.39
C PRO A 672 4.14 -3.66 4.71
N GLU A 673 3.07 -3.52 5.49
CA GLU A 673 2.99 -4.10 6.81
C GLU A 673 3.20 -5.64 6.81
N GLY A 674 4.13 -6.11 7.65
CA GLY A 674 4.52 -7.53 7.73
C GLY A 674 5.43 -8.02 6.60
N ALA A 675 5.76 -7.17 5.61
CA ALA A 675 6.75 -7.46 4.60
C ALA A 675 8.16 -7.07 5.05
N THR A 676 9.14 -7.86 4.65
CA THR A 676 10.57 -7.58 4.82
C THR A 676 11.33 -8.35 3.74
N VAL A 677 12.59 -7.98 3.53
CA VAL A 677 13.55 -8.84 2.83
C VAL A 677 13.64 -10.19 3.57
N PRO A 678 13.34 -11.32 2.92
CA PRO A 678 13.39 -12.65 3.54
C PRO A 678 14.84 -13.09 3.82
N ALA A 679 15.01 -14.21 4.52
CA ALA A 679 16.34 -14.78 4.75
C ALA A 679 16.96 -15.27 3.43
N ASN A 680 16.16 -15.98 2.62
CA ASN A 680 16.51 -16.47 1.30
C ASN A 680 15.44 -16.04 0.29
N GLY A 681 15.87 -15.53 -0.86
CA GLY A 681 14.93 -14.97 -1.83
C GLY A 681 15.59 -14.19 -2.95
N ALA A 682 14.86 -13.21 -3.47
CA ALA A 682 15.37 -12.25 -4.46
C ALA A 682 14.72 -10.88 -4.28
N VAL A 683 15.46 -9.83 -4.63
CA VAL A 683 14.97 -8.46 -4.79
C VAL A 683 15.10 -8.09 -6.27
N VAL A 684 14.03 -7.56 -6.84
CA VAL A 684 13.92 -7.22 -8.26
C VAL A 684 13.39 -5.81 -8.41
N LEU A 685 14.04 -5.02 -9.26
CA LEU A 685 13.53 -3.75 -9.76
C LEU A 685 12.84 -4.00 -11.09
N CYS A 686 11.52 -3.81 -11.13
CA CYS A 686 10.65 -4.07 -12.26
C CYS A 686 10.11 -2.75 -12.81
N SER A 687 9.92 -2.63 -14.12
CA SER A 687 9.26 -1.48 -14.76
C SER A 687 8.01 -1.91 -15.51
N ASP A 688 6.91 -2.06 -14.78
CA ASP A 688 5.58 -2.34 -15.34
C ASP A 688 4.53 -2.04 -14.27
N THR A 689 3.26 -2.41 -14.51
CA THR A 689 2.22 -2.34 -13.49
C THR A 689 2.61 -3.17 -12.27
N VAL A 690 2.12 -2.76 -11.08
CA VAL A 690 2.38 -3.46 -9.81
C VAL A 690 2.02 -4.93 -9.91
N THR A 691 0.95 -5.24 -10.64
CA THR A 691 0.41 -6.57 -10.68
C THR A 691 1.15 -7.49 -11.68
N VAL A 692 1.66 -6.97 -12.82
CA VAL A 692 2.66 -7.66 -13.66
C VAL A 692 3.93 -7.95 -12.87
N CYS A 693 4.44 -6.95 -12.15
CA CYS A 693 5.63 -7.09 -11.32
C CYS A 693 5.41 -8.03 -10.11
N ARG A 694 4.16 -8.24 -9.67
CA ARG A 694 3.77 -9.15 -8.58
C ARG A 694 3.62 -10.60 -9.05
N ALA A 695 3.07 -10.82 -10.25
CA ALA A 695 2.72 -12.14 -10.76
C ALA A 695 3.95 -13.06 -10.95
N GLY A 696 5.10 -12.48 -11.32
CA GLY A 696 6.41 -13.17 -11.31
C GLY A 696 6.50 -14.43 -12.19
N THR A 697 5.53 -14.68 -13.07
CA THR A 697 5.44 -15.92 -13.86
C THR A 697 6.12 -15.86 -15.21
N THR A 698 6.47 -14.67 -15.72
CA THR A 698 7.40 -14.46 -16.85
C THR A 698 7.88 -13.01 -16.87
N LEU A 699 8.81 -12.63 -15.98
CA LEU A 699 9.51 -11.34 -16.14
C LEU A 699 10.44 -11.48 -17.36
N THR A 700 10.24 -10.65 -18.38
CA THR A 700 11.07 -10.63 -19.58
C THR A 700 12.21 -9.63 -19.40
N ASN A 701 13.27 -9.71 -20.22
CA ASN A 701 14.35 -8.72 -20.23
C ASN A 701 13.87 -7.27 -20.45
N SER A 702 12.64 -7.06 -20.94
CA SER A 702 12.05 -5.74 -21.14
C SER A 702 11.39 -5.15 -19.89
N THR A 703 10.98 -5.98 -18.92
CA THR A 703 10.34 -5.55 -17.67
C THR A 703 11.30 -5.57 -16.48
N LEU A 704 12.30 -6.45 -16.51
CA LEU A 704 13.34 -6.56 -15.50
C LEU A 704 14.40 -5.47 -15.70
N ARG A 705 14.62 -4.62 -14.69
CA ARG A 705 15.64 -3.55 -14.72
C ARG A 705 16.87 -3.92 -13.95
N ASP A 706 16.72 -4.49 -12.77
CA ASP A 706 17.86 -4.94 -11.96
C ASP A 706 17.41 -6.03 -10.99
N THR A 707 18.33 -6.92 -10.62
CA THR A 707 18.00 -8.09 -9.79
C THR A 707 19.17 -8.48 -8.90
N LEU A 708 18.84 -8.84 -7.66
CA LEU A 708 19.73 -9.51 -6.71
C LEU A 708 19.06 -10.79 -6.22
N VAL A 709 19.71 -11.95 -6.39
CA VAL A 709 19.24 -13.24 -5.87
C VAL A 709 20.15 -13.72 -4.73
N PHE A 710 19.55 -14.11 -3.62
CA PHE A 710 20.22 -14.65 -2.44
C PHE A 710 19.50 -15.95 -2.03
N SER A 711 19.42 -16.90 -2.97
CA SER A 711 18.73 -18.17 -2.80
C SER A 711 19.34 -19.26 -3.68
N ASN A 712 19.36 -20.48 -3.17
CA ASN A 712 19.81 -21.66 -3.92
C ASN A 712 18.67 -22.35 -4.70
N ASP A 713 17.44 -21.82 -4.66
CA ASP A 713 16.29 -22.40 -5.34
C ASP A 713 16.37 -22.23 -6.86
N LEU A 714 16.64 -23.35 -7.55
CA LEU A 714 16.69 -23.45 -9.00
C LEU A 714 15.41 -22.93 -9.69
N ARG A 715 14.23 -23.06 -9.06
CA ARG A 715 12.97 -22.56 -9.63
C ARG A 715 12.95 -21.04 -9.68
N LEU A 716 13.42 -20.38 -8.62
CA LEU A 716 13.50 -18.93 -8.55
C LEU A 716 14.51 -18.38 -9.57
N LEU A 717 15.67 -19.04 -9.68
CA LEU A 717 16.70 -18.70 -10.66
C LEU A 717 16.22 -18.82 -12.11
N ILE A 718 15.52 -19.91 -12.43
CA ILE A 718 14.96 -20.14 -13.77
C ILE A 718 13.87 -19.09 -14.07
N LYS A 719 13.00 -18.78 -13.10
CA LYS A 719 11.93 -17.78 -13.26
C LYS A 719 12.44 -16.38 -13.56
N LEU A 720 13.57 -15.99 -12.97
CA LEU A 720 14.17 -14.66 -13.16
C LEU A 720 15.13 -14.60 -14.37
N SER A 721 15.17 -15.65 -15.20
CA SER A 721 16.03 -15.78 -16.38
C SER A 721 17.51 -15.44 -16.09
N ALA A 722 18.02 -15.87 -14.94
CA ALA A 722 19.41 -15.69 -14.57
C ALA A 722 20.28 -16.68 -15.35
N THR A 723 21.06 -16.20 -16.32
CA THR A 723 22.15 -16.98 -16.91
C THR A 723 23.19 -17.29 -15.84
N ARG A 724 23.07 -18.49 -15.24
CA ARG A 724 24.11 -19.27 -14.54
C ARG A 724 24.91 -18.67 -13.36
N GLY A 725 24.63 -17.48 -12.85
CA GLY A 725 25.20 -17.13 -11.55
C GLY A 725 24.74 -15.81 -10.98
N GLN A 726 23.64 -15.83 -10.25
CA GLN A 726 23.11 -14.63 -9.58
C GLN A 726 23.02 -14.78 -8.07
N GLN A 727 23.68 -15.79 -7.48
CA GLN A 727 23.59 -16.08 -6.06
C GLN A 727 24.68 -15.34 -5.29
N VAL A 728 24.26 -14.40 -4.44
CA VAL A 728 25.15 -13.86 -3.40
C VAL A 728 24.50 -14.10 -2.06
N MET A 729 25.05 -15.06 -1.31
CA MET A 729 24.58 -15.37 0.04
C MET A 729 25.24 -14.44 1.04
N PRO A 730 24.50 -13.88 2.01
CA PRO A 730 25.10 -13.13 3.11
C PRO A 730 26.01 -14.03 3.95
N VAL A 731 27.24 -13.58 4.21
CA VAL A 731 28.22 -14.33 5.00
C VAL A 731 28.50 -13.59 6.30
N LEU A 732 28.16 -14.21 7.43
CA LEU A 732 28.26 -13.59 8.76
C LEU A 732 29.70 -13.31 9.23
N ARG A 733 30.68 -14.11 8.77
CA ARG A 733 32.06 -14.04 9.26
C ARG A 733 32.93 -13.01 8.51
N SER A 734 32.47 -12.49 7.39
CA SER A 734 33.24 -11.50 6.62
C SER A 734 33.18 -10.09 7.22
N VAL A 735 32.20 -9.86 8.10
CA VAL A 735 31.99 -8.61 8.82
C VAL A 735 32.33 -8.84 10.30
N GLU A 736 33.19 -7.99 10.87
CA GLU A 736 33.49 -8.00 12.31
C GLU A 736 32.17 -7.82 13.10
N GLU A 737 32.02 -8.46 14.28
CA GLU A 737 30.75 -8.62 15.02
C GLU A 737 29.71 -7.49 14.78
N GLY A 738 28.69 -7.76 13.96
CA GLY A 738 27.75 -6.72 13.54
C GLY A 738 26.65 -7.16 12.56
N PRO A 739 25.77 -6.22 12.15
CA PRO A 739 24.78 -6.48 11.11
C PRO A 739 25.44 -6.65 9.73
N VAL A 740 24.78 -7.40 8.85
CA VAL A 740 25.28 -7.72 7.50
C VAL A 740 24.31 -7.22 6.43
N SER A 741 24.87 -6.67 5.35
CA SER A 741 24.17 -6.32 4.11
C SER A 741 24.87 -6.96 2.90
N LEU A 742 24.19 -6.96 1.76
CA LEU A 742 24.76 -7.22 0.45
C LEU A 742 24.90 -5.89 -0.28
N SER A 743 26.13 -5.50 -0.61
CA SER A 743 26.47 -4.18 -1.15
C SER A 743 27.03 -4.32 -2.56
N ARG A 744 26.60 -3.43 -3.47
CA ARG A 744 27.06 -3.38 -4.86
C ARG A 744 28.29 -2.50 -5.00
N CYS A 745 29.28 -2.98 -5.75
CA CYS A 745 30.57 -2.35 -5.97
C CYS A 745 30.84 -2.03 -7.44
N SER A 746 31.45 -0.86 -7.68
CA SER A 746 31.86 -0.43 -9.02
C SER A 746 33.10 -1.18 -9.47
N CYS A 747 32.95 -2.08 -10.45
CA CYS A 747 34.04 -2.94 -10.90
C CYS A 747 33.86 -3.45 -12.35
N CYS A 748 32.62 -3.74 -12.73
CA CYS A 748 32.23 -4.22 -14.05
C CYS A 748 30.86 -3.60 -14.45
N GLU A 749 30.10 -4.22 -15.35
CA GLU A 749 28.77 -3.73 -15.72
C GLU A 749 27.88 -3.53 -14.49
N ALA A 750 27.16 -2.41 -14.43
CA ALA A 750 26.40 -1.99 -13.24
C ALA A 750 25.33 -3.00 -12.79
N ARG A 751 24.91 -3.92 -13.67
CA ARG A 751 23.92 -4.97 -13.41
C ARG A 751 24.53 -6.37 -13.35
N SER A 752 25.87 -6.45 -13.30
CA SER A 752 26.58 -7.72 -13.23
C SER A 752 26.42 -8.37 -11.85
N PRO A 753 26.17 -9.69 -11.77
CA PRO A 753 26.13 -10.41 -10.50
C PRO A 753 27.49 -10.42 -9.79
N SER A 754 28.59 -10.28 -10.53
CA SER A 754 29.95 -10.20 -9.98
C SER A 754 30.28 -8.86 -9.31
N SER A 755 29.29 -7.97 -9.17
CA SER A 755 29.46 -6.66 -8.51
C SER A 755 29.13 -6.65 -7.02
N TRP A 756 28.66 -7.77 -6.46
CA TRP A 756 28.10 -7.80 -5.10
C TRP A 756 29.05 -8.44 -4.08
N THR A 757 28.98 -7.97 -2.83
CA THR A 757 29.67 -8.57 -1.70
C THR A 757 28.88 -8.42 -0.39
N SER A 758 29.14 -9.29 0.59
CA SER A 758 28.67 -9.10 1.96
C SER A 758 29.51 -8.05 2.67
N SER A 759 28.90 -7.04 3.28
CA SER A 759 29.60 -6.02 4.04
C SER A 759 28.77 -5.49 5.23
N SER A 760 29.29 -4.51 5.96
CA SER A 760 28.51 -3.76 6.96
C SER A 760 27.51 -2.84 6.25
N PRO A 761 26.26 -2.72 6.74
CA PRO A 761 25.26 -1.81 6.16
C PRO A 761 25.73 -0.36 6.04
N THR A 762 25.52 0.25 4.87
CA THR A 762 25.86 1.63 4.54
C THR A 762 24.69 2.45 3.97
N PRO A 763 23.52 2.52 4.64
CA PRO A 763 22.39 3.28 4.13
C PRO A 763 22.74 4.76 3.94
N ARG A 764 22.42 5.28 2.75
CA ARG A 764 22.72 6.62 2.22
C ARG A 764 24.21 6.97 2.14
N LEU A 765 25.07 5.97 2.21
CA LEU A 765 26.52 6.14 2.16
C LEU A 765 27.09 5.31 1.02
N THR A 766 28.34 5.60 0.66
CA THR A 766 29.04 4.80 -0.34
C THR A 766 29.26 3.38 0.21
N ASN A 767 28.86 2.38 -0.57
CA ASN A 767 29.04 0.96 -0.25
C ASN A 767 30.51 0.62 0.07
N ILE A 768 30.69 -0.25 1.06
CA ILE A 768 32.01 -0.76 1.42
C ILE A 768 32.40 -1.85 0.42
N CYS A 769 33.47 -1.60 -0.31
CA CYS A 769 33.95 -2.46 -1.40
C CYS A 769 35.40 -2.90 -1.18
N PRO A 770 35.81 -4.06 -1.75
CA PRO A 770 37.18 -4.53 -1.63
C PRO A 770 38.16 -3.48 -2.14
N SER A 771 39.24 -3.28 -1.39
CA SER A 771 40.21 -2.23 -1.65
C SER A 771 41.62 -2.80 -1.77
N PRO A 772 42.49 -2.23 -2.65
CA PRO A 772 43.90 -2.54 -2.68
C PRO A 772 44.61 -2.35 -1.33
N ALA A 773 44.06 -1.52 -0.43
CA ALA A 773 44.62 -1.28 0.90
C ALA A 773 44.70 -2.56 1.76
N PHE A 774 43.81 -3.53 1.52
CA PHE A 774 43.74 -4.79 2.26
C PHE A 774 44.05 -5.99 1.38
N SER A 775 44.83 -5.81 0.32
CA SER A 775 45.10 -6.89 -0.62
C SER A 775 46.17 -7.87 -0.14
N SER A 776 46.08 -9.09 -0.65
CA SER A 776 47.01 -10.20 -0.41
C SER A 776 47.27 -10.94 -1.70
N ASP A 777 48.53 -11.31 -1.94
CA ASP A 777 48.87 -12.24 -3.02
C ASP A 777 48.52 -13.67 -2.60
N ILE A 778 47.77 -14.36 -3.47
CA ILE A 778 47.42 -15.76 -3.29
C ILE A 778 47.97 -16.62 -4.43
N ASP A 779 48.32 -17.85 -4.11
CA ASP A 779 48.67 -18.91 -5.07
C ASP A 779 48.11 -20.23 -4.52
N LEU A 780 46.90 -20.59 -4.97
CA LEU A 780 46.12 -21.70 -4.43
C LEU A 780 46.04 -22.83 -5.46
N CYS A 781 46.27 -24.08 -5.04
CA CYS A 781 46.04 -25.29 -5.84
C CYS A 781 44.80 -26.04 -5.29
N LEU A 782 43.75 -26.16 -6.09
CA LEU A 782 42.46 -26.74 -5.69
C LEU A 782 42.22 -28.12 -6.32
N ALA A 783 41.89 -29.11 -5.48
CA ALA A 783 41.61 -30.49 -5.89
C ALA A 783 40.18 -30.63 -6.47
N PRO A 784 39.94 -31.54 -7.43
CA PRO A 784 38.58 -31.88 -7.85
C PRO A 784 37.79 -32.56 -6.71
N LEU A 785 36.60 -32.06 -6.36
CA LEU A 785 35.71 -32.68 -5.36
C LEU A 785 34.84 -33.80 -5.94
N SER A 786 34.51 -34.78 -5.10
CA SER A 786 33.69 -35.95 -5.42
C SER A 786 32.20 -35.60 -5.32
N GLY A 787 31.57 -35.18 -6.41
CA GLY A 787 30.14 -34.87 -6.45
C GLY A 787 29.63 -34.62 -7.86
N ASP A 788 30.10 -33.53 -8.49
CA ASP A 788 29.66 -33.14 -9.85
C ASP A 788 30.72 -33.36 -10.94
N TRP A 789 31.94 -33.77 -10.58
CA TRP A 789 33.04 -34.04 -11.51
C TRP A 789 33.00 -35.43 -12.17
N GLN A 790 31.92 -36.19 -11.96
CA GLN A 790 31.86 -37.61 -12.29
C GLN A 790 31.72 -37.95 -13.77
N GLU A 791 31.44 -36.97 -14.65
CA GLU A 791 31.41 -37.26 -16.08
C GLU A 791 32.78 -37.13 -16.76
N HIS A 792 33.76 -36.43 -16.17
CA HIS A 792 35.10 -36.25 -16.78
C HIS A 792 36.22 -36.17 -15.73
N PRO A 793 36.86 -37.31 -15.36
CA PRO A 793 37.96 -37.29 -14.42
C PRO A 793 39.18 -36.58 -15.02
N GLY A 794 39.55 -35.43 -14.45
CA GLY A 794 40.88 -34.83 -14.62
C GLY A 794 41.02 -33.64 -15.57
N ASN A 795 39.95 -32.93 -15.93
CA ASN A 795 40.06 -31.81 -16.87
C ASN A 795 39.59 -30.45 -16.31
N CYS A 796 40.44 -29.77 -15.54
CA CYS A 796 40.21 -28.37 -15.11
C CYS A 796 40.13 -27.36 -16.28
N SER A 797 40.41 -27.77 -17.53
CA SER A 797 40.33 -26.88 -18.69
C SER A 797 38.91 -26.41 -19.01
N VAL A 798 37.86 -27.14 -18.63
CA VAL A 798 36.46 -26.71 -18.87
C VAL A 798 36.09 -25.48 -18.03
N LEU A 799 36.51 -25.43 -16.75
CA LEU A 799 36.30 -24.27 -15.87
C LEU A 799 37.13 -23.05 -16.31
N VAL A 800 38.37 -23.28 -16.75
CA VAL A 800 39.24 -22.20 -17.23
C VAL A 800 38.73 -21.64 -18.56
N GLN A 801 38.17 -22.48 -19.44
CA GLN A 801 37.55 -22.06 -20.69
C GLN A 801 36.17 -21.39 -20.50
N SER A 802 35.46 -21.69 -19.41
CA SER A 802 34.15 -21.11 -19.11
C SER A 802 34.20 -19.78 -18.35
N HIS A 803 35.38 -19.29 -17.94
CA HIS A 803 35.54 -18.03 -17.21
C HIS A 803 34.63 -17.89 -15.97
N SER A 804 34.31 -18.99 -15.29
CA SER A 804 33.34 -18.96 -14.19
C SER A 804 33.99 -18.56 -12.86
N GLU A 805 34.39 -17.28 -12.75
CA GLU A 805 34.84 -16.65 -11.50
C GLU A 805 33.88 -16.94 -10.33
N MET A 806 32.59 -17.09 -10.63
CA MET A 806 31.55 -17.43 -9.66
C MET A 806 31.67 -18.85 -9.11
N ASP A 807 31.96 -19.85 -9.95
CA ASP A 807 32.16 -21.23 -9.47
C ASP A 807 33.39 -21.32 -8.57
N VAL A 808 34.45 -20.59 -8.92
CA VAL A 808 35.68 -20.53 -8.11
C VAL A 808 35.45 -19.77 -6.80
N ALA A 809 34.73 -18.65 -6.84
CA ALA A 809 34.37 -17.89 -5.64
C ALA A 809 33.49 -18.71 -4.70
N GLY A 810 32.47 -19.39 -5.21
CA GLY A 810 31.61 -20.29 -4.44
C GLY A 810 32.40 -21.39 -3.76
N TYR A 811 33.33 -22.02 -4.50
CA TYR A 811 34.23 -23.03 -3.93
C TYR A 811 35.13 -22.48 -2.81
N LEU A 812 35.71 -21.29 -3.00
CA LEU A 812 36.54 -20.66 -1.96
C LEU A 812 35.71 -20.33 -0.72
N GLU A 813 34.49 -19.82 -0.94
CA GLU A 813 33.57 -19.43 0.12
C GLU A 813 33.06 -20.62 0.96
N GLU A 814 32.74 -21.76 0.33
CA GLU A 814 32.40 -23.00 1.04
C GLU A 814 33.49 -23.48 2.00
N ARG A 815 34.74 -23.09 1.73
CA ARG A 815 35.91 -23.53 2.48
C ARG A 815 36.35 -22.54 3.54
N CYS A 816 36.29 -21.25 3.23
CA CYS A 816 36.74 -20.18 4.12
C CYS A 816 35.64 -19.57 4.99
N HIS A 817 34.40 -19.56 4.50
CA HIS A 817 33.32 -18.72 5.01
C HIS A 817 33.79 -17.28 5.26
N CYS A 818 34.48 -16.69 4.30
CA CYS A 818 35.23 -15.44 4.45
C CYS A 818 34.61 -14.26 3.67
N GLY A 819 33.45 -14.47 3.06
CA GLY A 819 32.71 -13.47 2.27
C GLY A 819 33.33 -13.20 0.90
N ILE A 820 34.05 -14.16 0.32
CA ILE A 820 34.55 -14.03 -1.04
C ILE A 820 33.39 -14.24 -2.02
N SER A 821 33.27 -13.31 -2.96
CA SER A 821 32.41 -13.45 -4.14
C SER A 821 33.24 -13.31 -5.42
N ALA A 822 32.62 -13.47 -6.60
CA ALA A 822 33.30 -13.27 -7.88
C ALA A 822 33.94 -11.88 -8.02
N LEU A 823 33.42 -10.87 -7.31
CA LEU A 823 33.99 -9.52 -7.22
C LEU A 823 35.48 -9.52 -6.84
N TYR A 824 35.88 -10.44 -5.97
CA TYR A 824 37.23 -10.51 -5.39
C TYR A 824 38.23 -11.14 -6.36
N LEU A 825 37.74 -11.84 -7.38
CA LEU A 825 38.55 -12.64 -8.29
C LEU A 825 38.74 -12.00 -9.67
N GLN A 826 38.27 -10.77 -9.89
CA GLN A 826 38.35 -10.09 -11.19
C GLN A 826 39.77 -9.90 -11.73
N VAL A 827 40.77 -9.88 -10.85
CA VAL A 827 42.19 -9.72 -11.20
C VAL A 827 42.99 -11.00 -10.95
N ALA A 828 42.31 -12.09 -10.57
CA ALA A 828 42.93 -13.39 -10.34
C ALA A 828 43.09 -14.13 -11.68
N ASN A 829 44.23 -14.80 -11.84
CA ASN A 829 44.53 -15.64 -12.98
C ASN A 829 44.25 -17.10 -12.65
N PHE A 830 43.45 -17.75 -13.49
CA PHE A 830 43.08 -19.15 -13.34
C PHE A 830 43.84 -20.00 -14.37
N SER A 831 44.56 -21.01 -13.90
CA SER A 831 45.26 -21.95 -14.78
C SER A 831 45.06 -23.40 -14.32
N CYS A 832 45.17 -24.34 -15.24
CA CYS A 832 45.04 -25.76 -14.96
C CYS A 832 46.46 -26.37 -14.90
N ALA A 833 46.87 -26.87 -13.74
CA ALA A 833 48.20 -27.43 -13.50
C ALA A 833 48.09 -28.85 -12.96
N ALA A 834 48.52 -29.85 -13.74
CA ALA A 834 48.50 -31.26 -13.37
C ALA A 834 47.11 -31.79 -12.91
N GLY A 835 46.02 -31.26 -13.46
CA GLY A 835 44.64 -31.61 -13.08
C GLY A 835 44.08 -30.83 -11.89
N TRP A 836 44.86 -29.91 -11.32
CA TRP A 836 44.46 -28.99 -10.26
C TRP A 836 44.12 -27.61 -10.83
N LEU A 837 43.10 -26.97 -10.28
CA LEU A 837 42.81 -25.56 -10.58
C LEU A 837 43.75 -24.69 -9.74
N ARG A 838 44.61 -23.94 -10.41
CA ARG A 838 45.53 -22.98 -9.80
C ARG A 838 44.96 -21.57 -9.91
N VAL A 839 44.79 -20.90 -8.76
CA VAL A 839 44.31 -19.52 -8.67
C VAL A 839 45.46 -18.65 -8.18
N GLN A 840 45.94 -17.74 -9.02
CA GLN A 840 47.08 -16.87 -8.71
C GLN A 840 46.73 -15.41 -8.94
N GLY A 841 46.96 -14.55 -7.96
CA GLY A 841 46.74 -13.11 -8.13
C GLY A 841 46.65 -12.35 -6.82
N ASN A 842 46.51 -11.04 -6.94
CA ASN A 842 46.33 -10.14 -5.81
C ASN A 842 44.84 -10.01 -5.50
N ILE A 843 44.37 -10.68 -4.44
CA ILE A 843 42.97 -10.60 -3.99
C ILE A 843 42.83 -9.43 -3.01
N GLN A 844 41.91 -8.53 -3.31
CA GLN A 844 41.54 -7.40 -2.44
C GLN A 844 40.57 -7.87 -1.35
N ALA A 845 40.54 -7.19 -0.21
CA ALA A 845 39.60 -7.48 0.88
C ALA A 845 38.91 -6.18 1.38
N LEU A 846 37.83 -6.33 2.15
CA LEU A 846 37.10 -5.22 2.78
C LEU A 846 37.82 -4.68 4.02
N SER A 847 38.54 -5.55 4.74
CA SER A 847 39.20 -5.24 6.01
C SER A 847 40.41 -6.14 6.26
N ASP A 848 41.26 -5.75 7.21
CA ASP A 848 42.36 -6.59 7.70
C ASP A 848 41.84 -7.92 8.28
N HIS A 849 40.66 -7.91 8.89
CA HIS A 849 39.99 -9.11 9.42
C HIS A 849 39.65 -10.09 8.31
N GLN A 850 38.97 -9.61 7.26
CA GLN A 850 38.61 -10.44 6.12
C GLN A 850 39.87 -10.93 5.39
N ARG A 851 40.88 -10.08 5.22
CA ARG A 851 42.18 -10.47 4.65
C ARG A 851 42.81 -11.63 5.40
N ALA A 852 42.76 -11.63 6.74
CA ALA A 852 43.29 -12.72 7.55
C ALA A 852 42.52 -14.03 7.34
N LEU A 853 41.19 -13.98 7.20
CA LEU A 853 40.35 -15.15 6.88
C LEU A 853 40.67 -15.72 5.49
N ILE A 854 40.87 -14.85 4.49
CA ILE A 854 41.28 -15.26 3.14
C ILE A 854 42.65 -15.93 3.15
N LEU A 855 43.60 -15.43 3.95
CA LEU A 855 44.94 -16.03 4.05
C LEU A 855 44.96 -17.36 4.81
N GLN A 856 44.06 -17.55 5.77
CA GLN A 856 43.94 -18.81 6.52
C GLN A 856 43.50 -20.00 5.66
N THR A 857 42.90 -19.75 4.50
CA THR A 857 42.55 -20.82 3.54
C THR A 857 43.64 -21.15 2.54
N SER A 858 44.74 -20.41 2.55
CA SER A 858 45.96 -20.82 1.85
C SER A 858 46.58 -22.01 2.58
N PRO A 859 46.72 -23.19 1.94
CA PRO A 859 47.39 -24.32 2.56
C PRO A 859 48.82 -23.91 2.92
N THR A 860 49.25 -24.25 4.14
CA THR A 860 50.59 -23.99 4.65
C THR A 860 51.64 -24.38 3.61
N GLN A 861 52.34 -23.38 3.07
CA GLN A 861 53.57 -23.43 2.29
C GLN A 861 54.14 -24.86 2.07
N GLY A 862 53.59 -25.59 1.08
CA GLY A 862 53.93 -27.00 0.86
C GLY A 862 53.28 -27.68 -0.36
N ASP A 863 52.06 -27.30 -0.75
CA ASP A 863 51.37 -27.94 -1.87
C ASP A 863 51.67 -27.25 -3.21
N THR A 864 52.85 -27.49 -3.76
CA THR A 864 53.05 -27.34 -5.21
C THR A 864 52.01 -28.19 -5.94
N CYS A 865 51.40 -27.67 -7.02
CA CYS A 865 50.53 -28.40 -7.96
C CYS A 865 51.30 -29.57 -8.66
N ASN A 866 51.82 -30.51 -7.89
CA ASN A 866 52.57 -31.67 -8.33
C ASN A 866 51.59 -32.83 -8.41
N GLY A 867 51.39 -33.36 -9.63
CA GLY A 867 50.63 -34.58 -9.82
C GLY A 867 51.22 -35.76 -9.04
N PRO A 868 50.44 -36.80 -8.75
CA PRO A 868 50.96 -37.98 -8.08
C PRO A 868 52.14 -38.53 -8.87
N ALA A 869 53.28 -38.70 -8.20
CA ALA A 869 54.41 -39.43 -8.73
C ALA A 869 53.91 -40.80 -9.21
N THR A 870 54.08 -41.04 -10.50
CA THR A 870 53.73 -42.30 -11.13
C THR A 870 54.61 -43.39 -10.56
N ASP A 871 54.10 -44.12 -9.56
CA ASP A 871 54.62 -45.44 -9.24
C ASP A 871 54.17 -46.40 -10.35
N ARG A 872 54.97 -46.42 -11.43
CA ARG A 872 54.88 -47.45 -12.46
C ARG A 872 55.23 -48.80 -11.83
N ARG A 873 54.21 -49.63 -11.60
CA ARG A 873 54.35 -51.09 -11.75
C ARG A 873 53.22 -51.65 -12.59
N MET A 874 53.59 -51.98 -13.84
CA MET A 874 53.01 -52.99 -14.74
C MET A 874 51.56 -52.74 -15.20
N SER A 875 51.15 -52.97 -16.44
CA SER A 875 51.79 -53.40 -17.69
C SER A 875 50.74 -53.22 -18.78
N THR A 876 51.15 -52.81 -19.97
CA THR A 876 50.38 -52.95 -21.21
C THR A 876 50.03 -54.43 -21.45
N GLU A 877 48.76 -54.81 -21.27
CA GLU A 877 48.02 -55.87 -22.00
C GLU A 877 46.65 -56.14 -21.31
N SER A 878 45.55 -55.57 -21.81
CA SER A 878 44.21 -56.22 -21.69
C SER A 878 43.08 -55.57 -22.50
N ALA A 879 43.37 -54.73 -23.49
CA ALA A 879 42.36 -54.28 -24.46
C ALA A 879 41.80 -55.46 -25.30
N LEU A 880 42.45 -56.63 -25.29
CA LEU A 880 41.96 -57.87 -25.92
C LEU A 880 41.07 -58.71 -24.99
N GLY A 881 41.27 -58.65 -23.67
CA GLY A 881 40.59 -59.51 -22.69
C GLY A 881 39.11 -59.17 -22.49
N LEU A 882 38.78 -57.87 -22.53
CA LEU A 882 37.41 -57.39 -22.37
C LEU A 882 36.52 -57.78 -23.57
N HIS A 883 37.06 -57.76 -24.79
CA HIS A 883 36.34 -58.19 -25.99
C HIS A 883 36.11 -59.70 -26.05
N ILE A 884 37.08 -60.50 -25.59
CA ILE A 884 36.89 -61.96 -25.45
C ILE A 884 35.85 -62.28 -24.37
N GLY A 885 35.87 -61.55 -23.24
CA GLY A 885 34.91 -61.71 -22.16
C GLY A 885 33.46 -61.42 -22.57
N LEU A 886 33.24 -60.39 -23.39
CA LEU A 886 31.91 -60.06 -23.90
C LEU A 886 31.36 -61.12 -24.87
N VAL A 887 32.22 -61.69 -25.74
CA VAL A 887 31.82 -62.76 -26.65
C VAL A 887 31.50 -64.06 -25.89
N LEU A 888 32.30 -64.40 -24.88
CA LEU A 888 32.03 -65.55 -24.01
C LEU A 888 30.75 -65.37 -23.20
N GLY A 889 30.50 -64.16 -22.68
CA GLY A 889 29.25 -63.82 -21.98
C GLY A 889 28.01 -63.99 -22.86
N ALA A 890 28.09 -63.57 -24.13
CA ALA A 890 26.99 -63.72 -25.09
C ALA A 890 26.72 -65.20 -25.45
N LEU A 891 27.75 -66.02 -25.57
CA LEU A 891 27.58 -67.47 -25.78
C LEU A 891 26.97 -68.17 -24.56
N LEU A 892 27.30 -67.70 -23.35
CA LEU A 892 26.71 -68.21 -22.10
C LEU A 892 25.22 -67.85 -21.97
N LEU A 893 24.83 -66.65 -22.44
CA LEU A 893 23.43 -66.25 -22.58
C LEU A 893 22.64 -67.14 -23.54
N LEU A 894 23.25 -67.62 -24.64
CA LEU A 894 22.59 -68.55 -25.57
C LEU A 894 22.47 -69.98 -24.99
N GLY A 895 23.48 -70.44 -24.25
CA GLY A 895 23.45 -71.75 -23.58
C GLY A 895 22.39 -71.83 -22.47
N LEU A 896 22.30 -70.80 -21.62
CA LEU A 896 21.27 -70.71 -20.58
C LEU A 896 19.85 -70.64 -21.16
N GLY A 897 19.68 -69.93 -22.29
CA GLY A 897 18.41 -69.90 -23.03
C GLY A 897 17.98 -71.29 -23.52
N ALA A 898 18.90 -72.10 -24.04
CA ALA A 898 18.62 -73.47 -24.49
C ALA A 898 18.29 -74.42 -23.32
N ALA A 899 18.96 -74.26 -22.16
CA ALA A 899 18.65 -75.01 -20.95
C ALA A 899 17.25 -74.67 -20.40
N LEU A 900 16.88 -73.40 -20.40
CA LEU A 900 15.54 -72.98 -19.96
C LEU A 900 14.45 -73.46 -20.94
N PHE A 901 14.75 -73.53 -22.23
CA PHE A 901 13.87 -74.08 -23.25
C PHE A 901 13.67 -75.60 -23.10
N THR A 902 14.71 -76.35 -22.73
CA THR A 902 14.55 -77.79 -22.39
C THR A 902 13.80 -77.99 -21.06
N TYR A 903 13.90 -77.05 -20.12
CA TYR A 903 13.13 -77.04 -18.88
C TYR A 903 11.63 -76.83 -19.12
N LEU A 904 11.24 -75.97 -20.07
CA LEU A 904 9.86 -75.87 -20.54
C LEU A 904 9.32 -77.23 -21.06
N TYR A 905 10.16 -78.14 -21.54
CA TYR A 905 9.69 -79.28 -22.31
C TYR A 905 9.31 -80.52 -21.47
N LYS A 906 9.81 -80.66 -20.23
CA LYS A 906 9.73 -81.94 -19.49
C LYS A 906 8.58 -82.06 -18.47
N LYS A 907 8.01 -80.97 -17.95
CA LYS A 907 7.01 -81.01 -16.85
C LYS A 907 5.56 -80.87 -17.33
N ARG A 908 5.21 -81.60 -18.40
CA ARG A 908 3.83 -82.00 -18.77
C ARG A 908 3.33 -83.09 -17.79
N ARG A 909 2.02 -83.07 -17.47
CA ARG A 909 1.09 -83.97 -16.67
C ARG A 909 1.32 -85.52 -16.72
N PRO A 910 0.61 -86.46 -15.97
CA PRO A 910 -0.64 -86.39 -15.12
C PRO A 910 -0.78 -87.31 -13.82
N LEU A 911 -1.92 -87.17 -13.09
CA LEU A 911 -2.82 -88.12 -12.31
C LEU A 911 -2.58 -88.70 -10.87
N ASP A 912 -3.58 -88.43 -9.99
CA ASP A 912 -4.27 -89.10 -8.83
C ASP A 912 -3.63 -90.09 -7.81
N TYR A 913 -3.87 -89.90 -6.48
CA TYR A 913 -4.70 -90.75 -5.55
C TYR A 913 -4.60 -90.37 -4.03
N TYR A 914 -5.79 -90.17 -3.40
CA TYR A 914 -6.32 -90.51 -2.04
C TYR A 914 -5.69 -90.21 -0.65
N SER A 915 -6.61 -89.80 0.27
CA SER A 915 -6.68 -89.85 1.75
C SER A 915 -5.76 -88.89 2.54
N MET A 916 -6.16 -88.19 3.61
CA MET A 916 -7.06 -88.51 4.73
C MET A 916 -7.37 -87.21 5.54
N GLU A 917 -8.63 -87.02 5.98
CA GLU A 917 -9.13 -86.41 7.27
C GLU A 917 -8.62 -85.01 7.76
N LEU A 918 -9.33 -84.15 8.50
CA LEU A 918 -10.59 -84.13 9.27
C LEU A 918 -10.87 -82.65 9.68
N ASN A 919 -12.14 -82.22 9.72
CA ASN A 919 -12.84 -81.25 10.61
C ASN A 919 -12.20 -79.89 11.01
N GLU A 920 -12.88 -78.81 11.39
CA GLU A 920 -14.26 -78.33 11.66
C GLU A 920 -14.04 -76.82 11.94
N HIS A 921 -14.84 -75.82 11.54
CA HIS A 921 -16.15 -75.36 11.98
C HIS A 921 -16.22 -73.92 11.42
N GLY A 922 -17.26 -73.51 10.70
CA GLY A 922 -18.48 -72.88 11.24
C GLY A 922 -18.57 -71.49 10.61
N GLU A 923 -19.42 -71.30 9.59
CA GLU A 923 -20.71 -70.60 9.70
C GLU A 923 -20.59 -69.18 10.28
N GLY A 924 -21.07 -68.11 9.67
CA GLY A 924 -21.92 -67.88 8.50
C GLY A 924 -21.81 -66.39 8.12
N LEU A 925 -22.17 -66.04 6.87
CA LEU A 925 -23.41 -65.32 6.54
C LEU A 925 -23.46 -63.90 7.12
N SER A 926 -23.81 -62.84 6.41
CA SER A 926 -24.20 -62.60 5.02
C SER A 926 -24.42 -61.08 4.97
N GLU A 927 -24.21 -60.48 3.80
CA GLU A 927 -24.91 -59.28 3.27
C GLU A 927 -24.99 -58.02 4.16
N LEU A 928 -24.46 -56.87 3.75
CA LEU A 928 -24.82 -56.13 2.53
C LEU A 928 -23.77 -55.05 2.24
#